data_AF-A0A0S8ETA4-F1
#
_entry.id   AF-A0A0S8ETA4-F1
#
_cell.length_a   1.000
_cell.length_b   1.000
_cell.length_c   1.000
_cell.angle_alpha   90.00
_cell.angle_beta   90.00
_cell.angle_gamma   90.00
#
_symmetry.space_group_name_H-M   'P 1'
#
loop_
_entity.id
_entity.type
_entity.pdbx_description
1 polymer ?
#
loop_
_entity_poly.entity_id
_entity_poly.type
_entity_poly.pdbx_seq_one_letter_code
_entity_poly.pdbx_strand_id
1 'polypeptide(L)'
;MKKNLICFVVVVSGVISQSPNAQCESPSPLREGVAPQTFKELWAGYDPRAEPLEIEILKQWEEDDAVLRVVRYRIGIFKGQKAMMAAVYGYPKGGGNLPGLVQIHGGGQYADYRAVLMNAKRGYATISIAWAGRINAPGYHVNPDIVKLFWDGKTDDPRYKLTTDWGAVDGYHAPGRNPGNVFPSVRPASWTLDEVESPRNSGWFLCALAARRALTFLEQQSQVDPDRLGVYGHSMGGKLTVMTAVDSRVKAAAPSCGGISDRYNSSPLFRTSLGDDVNLRRISCPIVFLSPSNDFHGRINHLPVAVQEIQSRVWRVICSPHHNHQDTPEYEVATQLWFDQHLKGAFICPDTPKTSLDLNTADGVPSFTVEPYASQPVLHVDVYYTQQGQEEGEIKDRENRINRFWHHARARKNGTTWSADLPLLSTDLPLWVYANAVYPLNAPVTAAGYYYAPFTAETFNLSSMVQMVTSNQLKAAGVRATSQPSLMIETFTDDWEKEWFTYRPEDWARRTHKVYAAKWRAPAHARLALEVRAVQSNRLVIGIDQYAAETQLNGGAEWQSIVLSARDFHNATGEPLPGWQGIKELRLGSQETLRPKRGDTNKPLILGGAWQGTKPRFRNLRWIPEKAGHSVDAELQNGK
;
A
#
# COMPACT_ATOMS: atom_id res chain seq x y z
N MET A 1 -23.84 -7.70 -100.00
CA MET A 1 -23.92 -6.44 -99.24
C MET A 1 -24.38 -6.74 -97.81
N LYS A 2 -23.50 -6.64 -96.82
CA LYS A 2 -23.85 -6.50 -95.40
C LYS A 2 -22.82 -5.58 -94.77
N LYS A 3 -23.27 -4.36 -94.42
CA LYS A 3 -22.56 -3.39 -93.57
C LYS A 3 -22.82 -3.77 -92.12
N ASN A 4 -21.81 -3.65 -91.25
CA ASN A 4 -21.94 -3.43 -89.79
C ASN A 4 -20.59 -2.85 -89.34
N LEU A 5 -20.51 -1.54 -89.04
CA LEU A 5 -20.92 -0.82 -87.83
C LEU A 5 -19.84 -0.91 -86.74
N ILE A 6 -19.13 0.21 -86.58
CA ILE A 6 -18.07 0.45 -85.60
C ILE A 6 -18.73 0.75 -84.24
N CYS A 7 -18.39 -0.01 -83.20
CA CYS A 7 -18.77 0.27 -81.81
C CYS A 7 -17.67 1.07 -81.11
N PHE A 8 -18.04 2.25 -80.59
CA PHE A 8 -17.26 3.02 -79.62
C PHE A 8 -17.28 2.30 -78.26
N VAL A 9 -16.11 2.03 -77.69
CA VAL A 9 -15.96 1.59 -76.29
C VAL A 9 -15.72 2.82 -75.43
N VAL A 10 -16.67 3.13 -74.54
CA VAL A 10 -16.52 4.12 -73.47
C VAL A 10 -15.79 3.44 -72.32
N VAL A 11 -14.58 3.91 -71.99
CA VAL A 11 -13.85 3.49 -70.79
C VAL A 11 -14.35 4.33 -69.62
N VAL A 12 -15.13 3.72 -68.72
CA VAL A 12 -15.49 4.30 -67.43
C VAL A 12 -14.43 3.87 -66.41
N SER A 13 -13.52 4.78 -66.09
CA SER A 13 -12.53 4.63 -65.02
C SER A 13 -13.23 4.76 -63.67
N GLY A 14 -13.61 3.64 -63.07
CA GLY A 14 -14.10 3.60 -61.69
C GLY A 14 -12.95 3.87 -60.72
N VAL A 15 -12.93 5.08 -60.14
CA VAL A 15 -12.12 5.39 -58.96
C VAL A 15 -12.75 4.64 -57.79
N ILE A 16 -12.15 3.52 -57.39
CA ILE A 16 -12.46 2.89 -56.11
C ILE A 16 -11.87 3.79 -55.04
N SER A 17 -12.70 4.63 -54.40
CA SER A 17 -12.30 5.28 -53.16
C SER A 17 -12.19 4.19 -52.10
N GLN A 18 -10.96 3.78 -51.78
CA GLN A 18 -10.70 3.03 -50.56
C GLN A 18 -11.18 3.90 -49.39
N SER A 19 -12.20 3.44 -48.69
CA SER A 19 -12.59 3.95 -47.39
C SER A 19 -11.35 3.97 -46.48
N PRO A 20 -11.16 4.98 -45.61
CA PRO A 20 -10.04 4.98 -44.67
C PRO A 20 -10.12 3.71 -43.83
N ASN A 21 -9.04 2.95 -43.76
CA ASN A 21 -8.88 1.73 -42.96
C ASN A 21 -9.51 1.90 -41.57
N ALA A 22 -10.67 1.28 -41.33
CA ALA A 22 -11.15 1.06 -39.98
C ALA A 22 -10.19 0.06 -39.32
N GLN A 23 -9.28 0.56 -38.47
CA GLN A 23 -8.39 -0.31 -37.70
C GLN A 23 -9.24 -1.20 -36.78
N CYS A 24 -8.93 -2.49 -36.71
CA CYS A 24 -9.66 -3.41 -35.85
C CYS A 24 -9.55 -3.00 -34.37
N GLU A 25 -10.67 -3.10 -33.64
CA GLU A 25 -10.72 -2.91 -32.19
C GLU A 25 -9.80 -3.89 -31.46
N SER A 26 -9.10 -3.39 -30.42
CA SER A 26 -8.15 -4.21 -29.67
C SER A 26 -8.82 -5.33 -28.87
N PRO A 27 -9.79 -5.04 -27.98
CA PRO A 27 -10.77 -6.04 -27.61
C PRO A 27 -11.72 -6.28 -28.77
N SER A 28 -11.92 -7.54 -29.17
CA SER A 28 -12.91 -7.86 -30.19
C SER A 28 -14.29 -7.30 -29.80
N PRO A 29 -15.06 -6.73 -30.75
CA PRO A 29 -16.41 -6.25 -30.49
C PRO A 29 -17.29 -7.32 -29.83
N LEU A 30 -18.29 -6.90 -29.06
CA LEU A 30 -19.25 -7.82 -28.45
C LEU A 30 -19.96 -8.64 -29.53
N ARG A 31 -20.08 -9.95 -29.31
CA ARG A 31 -20.89 -10.82 -30.16
C ARG A 31 -22.34 -10.68 -29.73
N GLU A 32 -23.23 -10.31 -30.66
CA GLU A 32 -24.67 -10.15 -30.40
C GLU A 32 -25.00 -9.19 -29.24
N GLY A 33 -24.11 -8.23 -28.94
CA GLY A 33 -24.28 -7.30 -27.82
C GLY A 33 -24.12 -7.92 -26.43
N VAL A 34 -23.66 -9.17 -26.32
CA VAL A 34 -23.50 -9.87 -25.04
C VAL A 34 -22.13 -9.59 -24.44
N ALA A 35 -22.11 -8.98 -23.25
CA ALA A 35 -20.89 -8.73 -22.49
C ALA A 35 -20.29 -10.01 -21.87
N PRO A 36 -18.95 -10.08 -21.68
CA PRO A 36 -18.34 -11.19 -20.95
C PRO A 36 -18.85 -11.29 -19.52
N GLN A 37 -19.24 -12.49 -19.09
CA GLN A 37 -19.80 -12.75 -17.76
C GLN A 37 -18.77 -13.30 -16.76
N THR A 38 -17.65 -13.82 -17.27
CA THR A 38 -16.59 -14.45 -16.48
C THR A 38 -15.23 -13.87 -16.84
N PHE A 39 -14.23 -14.05 -15.96
CA PHE A 39 -12.84 -13.71 -16.28
C PHE A 39 -12.36 -14.38 -17.58
N LYS A 40 -12.71 -15.66 -17.80
CA LYS A 40 -12.25 -16.40 -18.98
C LYS A 40 -12.77 -15.75 -20.26
N GLU A 41 -14.05 -15.39 -20.29
CA GLU A 41 -14.66 -14.67 -21.41
C GLU A 41 -14.09 -13.25 -21.57
N LEU A 42 -13.81 -12.56 -20.46
CA LEU A 42 -13.26 -11.20 -20.47
C LEU A 42 -11.94 -11.11 -21.24
N TRP A 43 -11.08 -12.11 -21.05
CA TRP A 43 -9.75 -12.17 -21.67
C TRP A 43 -9.69 -13.11 -22.89
N ALA A 44 -10.80 -13.72 -23.29
CA ALA A 44 -10.81 -14.67 -24.40
C ALA A 44 -10.37 -13.98 -25.71
N GLY A 45 -9.34 -14.55 -26.36
CA GLY A 45 -8.83 -14.07 -27.65
C GLY A 45 -8.01 -12.78 -27.59
N TYR A 46 -7.83 -12.15 -26.43
CA TYR A 46 -6.97 -10.98 -26.30
C TYR A 46 -5.50 -11.40 -26.23
N ASP A 47 -4.72 -11.07 -27.27
CA ASP A 47 -3.25 -11.22 -27.27
C ASP A 47 -2.59 -9.83 -27.18
N PRO A 48 -1.92 -9.50 -26.05
CA PRO A 48 -1.22 -8.23 -25.90
C PRO A 48 0.00 -8.08 -26.81
N ARG A 49 0.37 -9.09 -27.63
CA ARG A 49 1.48 -9.01 -28.60
C ARG A 49 1.03 -8.78 -30.04
N ALA A 50 -0.24 -9.02 -30.36
CA ALA A 50 -0.75 -9.00 -31.72
C ALA A 50 -0.56 -7.66 -32.43
N GLU A 51 -0.61 -6.56 -31.68
CA GLU A 51 -0.56 -5.21 -32.19
C GLU A 51 0.81 -4.54 -32.03
N PRO A 52 1.30 -3.77 -33.03
CA PRO A 52 2.54 -3.00 -32.89
C PRO A 52 2.42 -1.98 -31.75
N LEU A 53 3.56 -1.69 -31.11
CA LEU A 53 3.62 -0.74 -30.00
C LEU A 53 3.75 0.72 -30.42
N GLU A 54 4.13 1.04 -31.67
CA GLU A 54 4.30 2.44 -32.13
C GLU A 54 5.01 3.33 -31.09
N ILE A 55 6.25 2.98 -30.72
CA ILE A 55 6.95 3.60 -29.60
C ILE A 55 7.46 5.00 -29.98
N GLU A 56 7.18 5.98 -29.13
CA GLU A 56 7.68 7.34 -29.17
C GLU A 56 8.60 7.60 -27.96
N ILE A 57 9.78 8.18 -28.19
CA ILE A 57 10.67 8.65 -27.12
C ILE A 57 10.43 10.15 -26.95
N LEU A 58 9.83 10.54 -25.82
CA LEU A 58 9.48 11.93 -25.50
C LEU A 58 10.65 12.66 -24.83
N LYS A 59 11.48 11.92 -24.10
CA LYS A 59 12.71 12.40 -23.47
C LYS A 59 13.68 11.24 -23.25
N GLN A 60 14.98 11.49 -23.34
CA GLN A 60 16.04 10.58 -22.89
C GLN A 60 17.07 11.33 -22.06
N TRP A 61 17.62 10.69 -21.04
CA TRP A 61 18.79 11.16 -20.30
C TRP A 61 19.59 9.96 -19.75
N GLU A 62 20.79 10.24 -19.25
CA GLU A 62 21.59 9.26 -18.49
C GLU A 62 21.79 9.78 -17.07
N GLU A 63 21.78 8.87 -16.10
CA GLU A 63 21.98 9.17 -14.68
C GLU A 63 22.52 7.93 -13.98
N ASP A 64 23.63 8.06 -13.25
CA ASP A 64 24.29 6.98 -12.50
C ASP A 64 24.40 5.65 -13.28
N ASP A 65 25.00 5.70 -14.48
CA ASP A 65 25.16 4.57 -15.40
C ASP A 65 23.85 3.89 -15.85
N ALA A 66 22.70 4.56 -15.72
CA ALA A 66 21.44 4.13 -16.30
C ALA A 66 21.04 5.01 -17.49
N VAL A 67 20.47 4.39 -18.53
CA VAL A 67 19.77 5.10 -19.60
C VAL A 67 18.29 5.17 -19.21
N LEU A 68 17.75 6.38 -19.18
CA LEU A 68 16.37 6.66 -18.77
C LEU A 68 15.62 7.40 -19.88
N ARG A 69 14.34 7.08 -20.03
CA ARG A 69 13.46 7.62 -21.07
C ARG A 69 12.08 7.90 -20.52
N VAL A 70 11.49 9.01 -20.97
CA VAL A 70 10.03 9.11 -21.00
C VAL A 70 9.59 8.62 -22.38
N VAL A 71 8.75 7.59 -22.40
CA VAL A 71 8.26 6.96 -23.62
C VAL A 71 6.75 7.02 -23.69
N ARG A 72 6.21 6.84 -24.89
CA ARG A 72 4.80 6.59 -25.12
C ARG A 72 4.64 5.46 -26.13
N TYR A 73 3.68 4.57 -25.94
CA TYR A 73 3.46 3.41 -26.81
C TYR A 73 1.98 3.04 -26.89
N ARG A 74 1.56 2.51 -28.03
CA ARG A 74 0.19 2.09 -28.33
C ARG A 74 -0.23 0.93 -27.43
N ILE A 75 -1.34 1.12 -26.74
CA ILE A 75 -1.98 0.07 -25.92
C ILE A 75 -3.19 -0.57 -26.59
N GLY A 76 -3.77 0.11 -27.59
CA GLY A 76 -4.81 -0.45 -28.42
C GLY A 76 -5.56 0.58 -29.24
N ILE A 77 -6.58 0.13 -29.95
CA ILE A 77 -7.63 0.90 -30.60
C ILE A 77 -8.92 0.64 -29.81
N PHE A 78 -9.55 1.71 -29.34
CA PHE A 78 -10.82 1.68 -28.63
C PHE A 78 -11.81 2.59 -29.35
N LYS A 79 -12.93 2.03 -29.82
CA LYS A 79 -13.98 2.72 -30.58
C LYS A 79 -13.41 3.48 -31.79
N GLY A 80 -12.55 2.79 -32.54
CA GLY A 80 -11.83 3.31 -33.71
C GLY A 80 -10.73 4.33 -33.39
N GLN A 81 -10.50 4.67 -32.12
CA GLN A 81 -9.50 5.66 -31.72
C GLN A 81 -8.27 4.99 -31.10
N LYS A 82 -7.09 5.41 -31.55
CA LYS A 82 -5.82 4.94 -31.00
C LYS A 82 -5.65 5.42 -29.56
N ALA A 83 -5.25 4.51 -28.68
CA ALA A 83 -4.89 4.78 -27.30
C ALA A 83 -3.40 4.50 -27.06
N MET A 84 -2.75 5.40 -26.33
CA MET A 84 -1.33 5.45 -26.06
C MET A 84 -1.07 5.50 -24.55
N MET A 85 -0.12 4.74 -24.04
CA MET A 85 0.32 4.80 -22.65
C MET A 85 1.67 5.50 -22.56
N ALA A 86 1.77 6.53 -21.73
CA ALA A 86 3.07 7.09 -21.37
C ALA A 86 3.68 6.31 -20.20
N ALA A 87 5.01 6.32 -20.13
CA ALA A 87 5.75 5.65 -19.07
C ALA A 87 7.14 6.26 -18.89
N VAL A 88 7.73 6.02 -17.72
CA VAL A 88 9.18 6.16 -17.55
C VAL A 88 9.81 4.77 -17.73
N TYR A 89 10.78 4.65 -18.61
CA TYR A 89 11.49 3.42 -18.90
C TYR A 89 13.00 3.62 -18.70
N GLY A 90 13.72 2.61 -18.23
CA GLY A 90 15.17 2.70 -18.12
C GLY A 90 15.83 1.39 -17.75
N TYR A 91 17.15 1.36 -17.93
CA TYR A 91 17.98 0.18 -17.85
C TYR A 91 19.46 0.55 -17.64
N PRO A 92 20.29 -0.33 -17.06
CA PRO A 92 21.73 -0.10 -16.94
C PRO A 92 22.38 0.05 -18.32
N LYS A 93 23.23 1.06 -18.46
CA LYS A 93 23.97 1.35 -19.69
C LYS A 93 24.88 0.17 -20.04
N GLY A 94 24.85 -0.25 -21.30
CA GLY A 94 25.58 -1.43 -21.78
C GLY A 94 25.03 -2.77 -21.28
N GLY A 95 23.93 -2.78 -20.53
CA GLY A 95 23.27 -4.01 -20.09
C GLY A 95 22.61 -4.76 -21.26
N GLY A 96 22.66 -6.10 -21.18
CA GLY A 96 21.97 -7.00 -22.09
C GLY A 96 21.49 -8.24 -21.32
N ASN A 97 20.51 -8.95 -21.87
CA ASN A 97 19.86 -10.08 -21.20
C ASN A 97 19.43 -9.73 -19.76
N LEU A 98 18.79 -8.57 -19.59
CA LEU A 98 18.38 -8.05 -18.29
C LEU A 98 17.00 -8.58 -17.90
N PRO A 99 16.77 -8.95 -16.63
CA PRO A 99 15.40 -9.13 -16.15
C PRO A 99 14.62 -7.82 -16.24
N GLY A 100 13.32 -7.94 -16.57
CA GLY A 100 12.42 -6.81 -16.78
C GLY A 100 11.42 -6.64 -15.63
N LEU A 101 11.10 -5.40 -15.26
CA LEU A 101 10.09 -5.10 -14.23
C LEU A 101 9.04 -4.11 -14.74
N VAL A 102 7.77 -4.43 -14.54
CA VAL A 102 6.66 -3.47 -14.66
C VAL A 102 6.34 -2.92 -13.27
N GLN A 103 6.50 -1.61 -13.09
CA GLN A 103 6.12 -0.90 -11.88
C GLN A 103 4.78 -0.19 -12.08
N ILE A 104 3.84 -0.40 -11.16
CA ILE A 104 2.50 0.20 -11.22
C ILE A 104 2.26 1.07 -9.98
N HIS A 105 2.12 2.38 -10.20
CA HIS A 105 1.94 3.36 -9.13
C HIS A 105 0.54 3.32 -8.50
N GLY A 106 0.42 3.81 -7.25
CA GLY A 106 -0.85 3.92 -6.54
C GLY A 106 -1.75 5.05 -7.05
N GLY A 107 -2.99 5.11 -6.55
CA GLY A 107 -3.91 6.20 -6.87
C GLY A 107 -3.36 7.56 -6.42
N GLY A 108 -3.47 8.59 -7.27
CA GLY A 108 -2.91 9.91 -6.97
C GLY A 108 -1.41 10.07 -7.26
N GLN A 109 -0.69 8.97 -7.51
CA GLN A 109 0.76 8.95 -7.72
C GLN A 109 1.14 9.04 -9.22
N TYR A 110 2.44 8.93 -9.50
CA TYR A 110 3.07 9.22 -10.79
C TYR A 110 3.82 7.98 -11.28
N ALA A 111 3.97 7.84 -12.59
CA ALA A 111 5.10 7.09 -13.12
C ALA A 111 6.39 7.84 -12.74
N ASP A 112 7.21 7.25 -11.88
CA ASP A 112 8.32 7.96 -11.23
C ASP A 112 9.67 7.35 -11.63
N TYR A 113 10.56 8.21 -12.13
CA TYR A 113 11.89 7.80 -12.58
C TYR A 113 12.75 7.18 -11.48
N ARG A 114 12.51 7.50 -10.20
CA ARG A 114 13.32 6.96 -9.09
C ARG A 114 13.16 5.45 -8.95
N ALA A 115 11.95 4.92 -9.19
CA ALA A 115 11.73 3.48 -9.23
C ALA A 115 12.56 2.82 -10.33
N VAL A 116 12.60 3.46 -11.51
CA VAL A 116 13.32 2.96 -12.68
C VAL A 116 14.84 3.02 -12.45
N LEU A 117 15.35 4.16 -11.99
CA LEU A 117 16.77 4.38 -11.73
C LEU A 117 17.29 3.42 -10.66
N MET A 118 16.60 3.27 -9.54
CA MET A 118 17.05 2.37 -8.46
C MET A 118 17.04 0.91 -8.90
N ASN A 119 16.09 0.50 -9.73
CA ASN A 119 16.11 -0.86 -10.30
C ASN A 119 17.20 -1.03 -11.37
N ALA A 120 17.51 0.01 -12.16
CA ALA A 120 18.61 -0.01 -13.10
C ALA A 120 19.97 -0.18 -12.40
N LYS A 121 20.20 0.53 -11.29
CA LYS A 121 21.38 0.31 -10.41
C LYS A 121 21.48 -1.12 -9.87
N ARG A 122 20.33 -1.79 -9.77
CA ARG A 122 20.21 -3.19 -9.37
C ARG A 122 20.23 -4.16 -10.56
N GLY A 123 20.50 -3.74 -11.79
CA GLY A 123 20.60 -4.65 -12.94
C GLY A 123 19.27 -5.05 -13.57
N TYR A 124 18.21 -4.23 -13.45
CA TYR A 124 16.91 -4.47 -14.09
C TYR A 124 16.62 -3.42 -15.16
N ALA A 125 15.97 -3.84 -16.25
CA ALA A 125 15.23 -2.92 -17.10
C ALA A 125 13.82 -2.73 -16.51
N THR A 126 13.39 -1.49 -16.30
CA THR A 126 12.11 -1.20 -15.62
C THR A 126 11.27 -0.22 -16.42
N ILE A 127 9.97 -0.51 -16.55
CA ILE A 127 8.96 0.42 -17.03
C ILE A 127 7.97 0.77 -15.92
N SER A 128 7.85 2.05 -15.60
CA SER A 128 6.84 2.61 -14.69
C SER A 128 5.73 3.27 -15.51
N ILE A 129 4.52 2.69 -15.49
CA ILE A 129 3.43 3.12 -16.38
C ILE A 129 2.64 4.29 -15.82
N ALA A 130 2.38 5.31 -16.64
CA ALA A 130 1.63 6.51 -16.27
C ALA A 130 0.13 6.34 -16.57
N TRP A 131 -0.52 5.32 -15.99
CA TRP A 131 -1.91 4.98 -16.32
C TRP A 131 -2.91 6.11 -16.03
N ALA A 132 -2.57 7.01 -15.09
CA ALA A 132 -3.32 8.23 -14.81
C ALA A 132 -2.77 9.49 -15.51
N GLY A 133 -1.86 9.34 -16.49
CA GLY A 133 -1.22 10.42 -17.24
C GLY A 133 -0.15 11.21 -16.47
N ARG A 134 0.14 10.84 -15.22
CA ARG A 134 1.07 11.56 -14.35
C ARG A 134 2.48 11.01 -14.45
N ILE A 135 3.45 11.89 -14.65
CA ILE A 135 4.86 11.53 -14.85
C ILE A 135 5.73 12.40 -13.94
N ASN A 136 6.63 11.78 -13.20
CA ASN A 136 7.68 12.46 -12.47
C ASN A 136 9.03 12.03 -13.05
N ALA A 137 9.64 12.91 -13.84
CA ALA A 137 10.98 12.73 -14.39
C ALA A 137 11.69 14.09 -14.49
N PRO A 138 13.03 14.15 -14.30
CA PRO A 138 13.79 15.38 -14.43
C PRO A 138 13.51 16.04 -15.78
N GLY A 139 13.10 17.31 -15.79
CA GLY A 139 12.75 18.08 -16.99
C GLY A 139 11.62 17.51 -17.86
N TYR A 140 10.81 16.57 -17.35
CA TYR A 140 9.56 16.10 -17.97
C TYR A 140 8.57 15.70 -16.87
N HIS A 141 8.07 16.70 -16.14
CA HIS A 141 7.07 16.51 -15.10
C HIS A 141 5.67 16.78 -15.67
N VAL A 142 4.72 15.86 -15.41
CA VAL A 142 3.31 15.94 -15.79
C VAL A 142 2.46 15.75 -14.54
N ASN A 143 1.92 16.84 -14.03
CA ASN A 143 1.00 16.88 -12.89
C ASN A 143 -0.47 16.90 -13.37
N PRO A 144 -1.48 16.86 -12.47
CA PRO A 144 -2.88 16.90 -12.86
C PRO A 144 -3.29 18.09 -13.74
N ASP A 145 -2.67 19.25 -13.56
CA ASP A 145 -2.96 20.43 -14.38
C ASP A 145 -2.47 20.25 -15.83
N ILE A 146 -1.30 19.66 -16.01
CA ILE A 146 -0.76 19.35 -17.34
C ILE A 146 -1.54 18.22 -18.00
N VAL A 147 -1.99 17.22 -17.23
CA VAL A 147 -2.92 16.19 -17.75
C VAL A 147 -4.19 16.84 -18.29
N LYS A 148 -4.74 17.85 -17.60
CA LYS A 148 -5.90 18.60 -18.08
C LYS A 148 -5.59 19.38 -19.37
N LEU A 149 -4.44 20.05 -19.47
CA LEU A 149 -4.01 20.71 -20.71
C LEU A 149 -3.93 19.71 -21.88
N PHE A 150 -3.49 18.48 -21.61
CA PHE A 150 -3.46 17.40 -22.60
C PHE A 150 -4.87 17.04 -23.09
N TRP A 151 -5.81 16.82 -22.16
CA TRP A 151 -7.22 16.54 -22.51
C TRP A 151 -7.87 17.65 -23.32
N ASP A 152 -7.61 18.90 -22.94
CA ASP A 152 -8.20 20.09 -23.56
C ASP A 152 -7.52 20.47 -24.89
N GLY A 153 -6.52 19.69 -25.34
CA GLY A 153 -5.82 19.91 -26.60
C GLY A 153 -5.07 21.24 -26.66
N LYS A 154 -4.61 21.76 -25.51
CA LYS A 154 -3.99 23.10 -25.40
C LYS A 154 -2.53 23.09 -25.84
N THR A 155 -2.26 22.70 -27.09
CA THR A 155 -0.90 22.54 -27.64
C THR A 155 -0.07 23.82 -27.65
N ASP A 156 -0.73 24.99 -27.63
CA ASP A 156 -0.06 26.30 -27.59
C ASP A 156 0.33 26.73 -26.16
N ASP A 157 -0.15 26.05 -25.09
CA ASP A 157 0.28 26.34 -23.72
C ASP A 157 1.73 25.84 -23.53
N PRO A 158 2.68 26.68 -23.07
CA PRO A 158 4.08 26.28 -22.93
C PRO A 158 4.31 25.14 -21.91
N ARG A 159 3.33 24.84 -21.07
CA ARG A 159 3.37 23.71 -20.12
C ARG A 159 2.82 22.43 -20.72
N TYR A 160 2.19 22.48 -21.89
CA TYR A 160 1.64 21.31 -22.57
C TYR A 160 2.72 20.25 -22.77
N LYS A 161 2.38 19.01 -22.43
CA LYS A 161 3.25 17.85 -22.61
C LYS A 161 2.41 16.68 -23.09
N LEU A 162 2.96 15.90 -24.02
CA LEU A 162 2.38 14.62 -24.37
C LEU A 162 2.44 13.68 -23.15
N THR A 163 1.34 12.98 -22.91
CA THR A 163 1.24 11.95 -21.87
C THR A 163 0.36 10.81 -22.36
N THR A 164 -0.07 9.93 -21.47
CA THR A 164 -1.05 8.87 -21.72
C THR A 164 -2.27 9.47 -22.40
N ASP A 165 -2.80 8.74 -23.37
CA ASP A 165 -4.02 9.04 -24.11
C ASP A 165 -4.88 7.77 -24.15
N TRP A 166 -6.00 7.78 -23.44
CA TRP A 166 -6.92 6.65 -23.46
C TRP A 166 -7.83 6.62 -24.71
N GLY A 167 -7.66 7.57 -25.64
CA GLY A 167 -8.48 7.70 -26.84
C GLY A 167 -9.95 7.93 -26.47
N ALA A 168 -10.83 7.09 -27.02
CA ALA A 168 -12.28 7.21 -26.82
C ALA A 168 -12.74 6.84 -25.39
N VAL A 169 -11.94 6.10 -24.61
CA VAL A 169 -12.31 5.65 -23.27
C VAL A 169 -11.66 6.48 -22.17
N ASP A 170 -12.15 6.38 -20.94
CA ASP A 170 -11.60 7.09 -19.78
C ASP A 170 -10.96 6.13 -18.76
N GLY A 171 -9.66 5.86 -18.92
CA GLY A 171 -8.87 5.12 -17.95
C GLY A 171 -8.15 5.99 -16.92
N TYR A 172 -8.42 7.30 -16.84
CA TYR A 172 -7.74 8.19 -15.89
C TYR A 172 -8.31 8.10 -14.48
N HIS A 173 -7.48 8.36 -13.46
CA HIS A 173 -7.92 8.35 -12.06
C HIS A 173 -7.27 9.42 -11.19
N ALA A 174 -8.12 10.03 -10.35
CA ALA A 174 -7.84 11.07 -9.37
C ALA A 174 -7.15 12.34 -9.94
N PRO A 175 -7.81 13.11 -10.83
CA PRO A 175 -9.19 12.94 -11.32
C PRO A 175 -9.29 12.04 -12.56
N GLY A 176 -10.49 11.56 -12.86
CA GLY A 176 -10.82 11.01 -14.19
C GLY A 176 -11.06 12.14 -15.20
N ARG A 177 -11.05 11.84 -16.50
CA ARG A 177 -11.32 12.85 -17.55
C ARG A 177 -12.79 13.30 -17.53
N ASN A 178 -13.70 12.36 -17.29
CA ASN A 178 -15.14 12.60 -17.27
C ASN A 178 -15.70 12.60 -15.84
N PRO A 179 -16.58 13.57 -15.51
CA PRO A 179 -17.32 13.56 -14.25
C PRO A 179 -18.13 12.26 -14.12
N GLY A 180 -17.89 11.49 -13.05
CA GLY A 180 -18.57 10.21 -12.81
C GLY A 180 -17.78 8.96 -13.21
N ASN A 181 -16.56 9.09 -13.74
CA ASN A 181 -15.68 7.93 -13.92
C ASN A 181 -15.32 7.31 -12.56
N VAL A 182 -15.65 6.03 -12.37
CA VAL A 182 -15.42 5.27 -11.14
C VAL A 182 -14.88 3.90 -11.52
N PHE A 183 -13.66 3.60 -11.11
CA PHE A 183 -12.96 2.35 -11.45
C PHE A 183 -13.74 1.07 -11.09
N PRO A 184 -14.32 0.93 -9.88
CA PRO A 184 -15.11 -0.26 -9.52
C PRO A 184 -16.55 -0.27 -10.11
N SER A 185 -16.77 0.38 -11.26
CA SER A 185 -18.03 0.34 -12.02
C SER A 185 -17.88 -0.51 -13.29
N VAL A 186 -18.96 -1.17 -13.69
CA VAL A 186 -19.11 -1.89 -14.98
C VAL A 186 -20.22 -1.28 -15.85
N ARG A 187 -20.85 -0.20 -15.38
CA ARG A 187 -21.95 0.46 -16.09
C ARG A 187 -21.45 1.16 -17.35
N PRO A 188 -22.26 1.20 -18.42
CA PRO A 188 -21.91 1.93 -19.62
C PRO A 188 -22.02 3.44 -19.42
N ALA A 189 -21.17 4.18 -20.13
CA ALA A 189 -21.26 5.62 -20.35
C ALA A 189 -20.67 5.94 -21.73
N SER A 190 -20.82 7.18 -22.22
CA SER A 190 -20.30 7.55 -23.55
C SER A 190 -18.78 7.38 -23.69
N TRP A 191 -18.06 7.43 -22.57
CA TRP A 191 -16.60 7.26 -22.43
C TRP A 191 -16.16 5.88 -21.94
N THR A 192 -17.06 4.88 -21.94
CA THR A 192 -16.69 3.47 -21.68
C THR A 192 -16.59 2.69 -22.98
N LEU A 193 -15.97 1.51 -22.91
CA LEU A 193 -15.69 0.70 -24.09
C LEU A 193 -16.96 0.12 -24.72
N ASP A 194 -17.82 -0.49 -23.90
CA ASP A 194 -19.07 -1.11 -24.32
C ASP A 194 -20.29 -0.24 -23.95
N GLU A 195 -21.33 -0.30 -24.78
CA GLU A 195 -22.58 0.45 -24.60
C GLU A 195 -23.58 -0.24 -23.65
N VAL A 196 -23.27 -1.46 -23.24
CA VAL A 196 -24.03 -2.27 -22.27
C VAL A 196 -23.25 -2.42 -20.96
N GLU A 197 -23.89 -2.91 -19.90
CA GLU A 197 -23.17 -3.28 -18.67
C GLU A 197 -22.14 -4.38 -18.99
N SER A 198 -20.86 -4.09 -18.70
CA SER A 198 -19.74 -4.94 -19.11
C SER A 198 -18.53 -4.76 -18.20
N PRO A 199 -17.82 -5.83 -17.83
CA PRO A 199 -16.55 -5.70 -17.12
C PRO A 199 -15.50 -4.90 -17.89
N ARG A 200 -15.61 -4.82 -19.23
CA ARG A 200 -14.69 -4.04 -20.06
C ARG A 200 -14.84 -2.53 -19.87
N ASN A 201 -15.94 -2.08 -19.27
CA ASN A 201 -16.16 -0.66 -18.92
C ASN A 201 -15.39 -0.22 -17.68
N SER A 202 -14.85 -1.16 -16.90
CA SER A 202 -14.11 -0.84 -15.68
C SER A 202 -12.71 -0.29 -16.00
N GLY A 203 -12.34 0.80 -15.33
CA GLY A 203 -10.96 1.31 -15.37
C GLY A 203 -9.92 0.29 -14.92
N TRP A 204 -10.30 -0.69 -14.08
CA TRP A 204 -9.42 -1.81 -13.70
C TRP A 204 -9.08 -2.70 -14.89
N PHE A 205 -10.04 -3.01 -15.75
CA PHE A 205 -9.80 -3.78 -16.97
C PHE A 205 -8.86 -3.01 -17.91
N LEU A 206 -9.14 -1.74 -18.17
CA LEU A 206 -8.32 -0.89 -19.04
C LEU A 206 -6.86 -0.80 -18.55
N CYS A 207 -6.66 -0.57 -17.25
CA CYS A 207 -5.32 -0.48 -16.67
C CYS A 207 -4.59 -1.83 -16.65
N ALA A 208 -5.30 -2.94 -16.39
CA ALA A 208 -4.70 -4.28 -16.48
C ALA A 208 -4.29 -4.64 -17.92
N LEU A 209 -5.10 -4.25 -18.92
CA LEU A 209 -4.78 -4.38 -20.33
C LEU A 209 -3.52 -3.58 -20.67
N ALA A 210 -3.44 -2.32 -20.25
CA ALA A 210 -2.25 -1.48 -20.44
C ALA A 210 -1.00 -2.05 -19.76
N ALA A 211 -1.12 -2.64 -18.57
CA ALA A 211 -0.02 -3.30 -17.89
C ALA A 211 0.48 -4.55 -18.64
N ARG A 212 -0.41 -5.33 -19.25
CA ARG A 212 -0.02 -6.44 -20.16
C ARG A 212 0.67 -5.94 -21.42
N ARG A 213 0.32 -4.75 -21.92
CA ARG A 213 1.06 -4.09 -23.02
C ARG A 213 2.44 -3.58 -22.57
N ALA A 214 2.60 -3.21 -21.30
CA ALA A 214 3.92 -2.86 -20.74
C ALA A 214 4.86 -4.08 -20.68
N LEU A 215 4.34 -5.28 -20.41
CA LEU A 215 5.10 -6.52 -20.55
C LEU A 215 5.56 -6.73 -22.00
N THR A 216 4.67 -6.51 -22.98
CA THR A 216 5.03 -6.57 -24.42
C THR A 216 6.10 -5.54 -24.76
N PHE A 217 6.02 -4.33 -24.19
CA PHE A 217 7.06 -3.32 -24.34
C PHE A 217 8.42 -3.84 -23.87
N LEU A 218 8.50 -4.41 -22.67
CA LEU A 218 9.74 -4.96 -22.13
C LEU A 218 10.28 -6.11 -23.00
N GLU A 219 9.44 -7.06 -23.41
CA GLU A 219 9.85 -8.19 -24.27
C GLU A 219 10.48 -7.74 -25.59
N GLN A 220 10.06 -6.59 -26.13
CA GLN A 220 10.57 -6.06 -27.41
C GLN A 220 11.83 -5.20 -27.27
N GLN A 221 12.32 -4.96 -26.05
CA GLN A 221 13.57 -4.22 -25.86
C GLN A 221 14.78 -5.16 -26.01
N SER A 222 15.75 -4.79 -26.85
CA SER A 222 16.93 -5.62 -27.16
C SER A 222 17.77 -6.04 -25.95
N GLN A 223 17.73 -5.25 -24.88
CA GLN A 223 18.48 -5.46 -23.65
C GLN A 223 17.75 -6.35 -22.64
N VAL A 224 16.48 -6.67 -22.87
CA VAL A 224 15.63 -7.41 -21.91
C VAL A 224 15.56 -8.89 -22.27
N ASP A 225 15.60 -9.73 -21.25
CA ASP A 225 15.26 -11.14 -21.34
C ASP A 225 13.74 -11.31 -21.16
N PRO A 226 13.00 -11.72 -22.22
CA PRO A 226 11.55 -11.85 -22.17
C PRO A 226 11.08 -12.96 -21.22
N ASP A 227 11.94 -13.91 -20.85
CA ASP A 227 11.60 -15.01 -19.95
C ASP A 227 11.77 -14.65 -18.47
N ARG A 228 12.23 -13.42 -18.15
CA ARG A 228 12.47 -12.96 -16.78
C ARG A 228 11.80 -11.64 -16.46
N LEU A 229 10.46 -11.63 -16.56
CA LEU A 229 9.64 -10.45 -16.25
C LEU A 229 8.97 -10.55 -14.88
N GLY A 230 8.94 -9.45 -14.14
CA GLY A 230 8.22 -9.30 -12.88
C GLY A 230 7.27 -8.10 -12.88
N VAL A 231 6.32 -8.10 -11.96
CA VAL A 231 5.39 -6.97 -11.76
C VAL A 231 5.22 -6.65 -10.28
N TYR A 232 5.23 -5.37 -9.95
CA TYR A 232 4.97 -4.89 -8.59
C TYR A 232 4.28 -3.54 -8.61
N GLY A 233 3.66 -3.21 -7.48
CA GLY A 233 2.92 -1.97 -7.35
C GLY A 233 2.31 -1.80 -5.98
N HIS A 234 1.83 -0.58 -5.75
CA HIS A 234 1.35 -0.14 -4.44
C HIS A 234 -0.10 0.35 -4.47
N SER A 235 -0.89 -0.04 -3.48
CA SER A 235 -2.29 0.38 -3.34
C SER A 235 -3.14 -0.05 -4.54
N MET A 236 -3.68 0.89 -5.33
CA MET A 236 -4.29 0.58 -6.63
C MET A 236 -3.33 -0.17 -7.57
N GLY A 237 -2.03 0.17 -7.52
CA GLY A 237 -0.98 -0.56 -8.23
C GLY A 237 -0.77 -1.97 -7.69
N GLY A 238 -1.02 -2.24 -6.41
CA GLY A 238 -1.01 -3.58 -5.83
C GLY A 238 -2.16 -4.43 -6.37
N LYS A 239 -3.37 -3.86 -6.50
CA LYS A 239 -4.49 -4.52 -7.19
C LYS A 239 -4.16 -4.81 -8.66
N LEU A 240 -3.61 -3.84 -9.38
CA LEU A 240 -3.21 -4.02 -10.78
C LEU A 240 -2.06 -5.04 -10.93
N THR A 241 -1.18 -5.15 -9.94
CA THR A 241 -0.14 -6.19 -9.87
C THR A 241 -0.78 -7.57 -9.85
N VAL A 242 -1.78 -7.80 -8.97
CA VAL A 242 -2.55 -9.05 -8.92
C VAL A 242 -3.25 -9.35 -10.25
N MET A 243 -3.89 -8.34 -10.87
CA MET A 243 -4.57 -8.52 -12.17
C MET A 243 -3.60 -8.80 -13.33
N THR A 244 -2.39 -8.27 -13.27
CA THR A 244 -1.35 -8.42 -14.29
C THR A 244 -0.58 -9.73 -14.12
N ALA A 245 -0.38 -10.19 -12.89
CA ALA A 245 0.36 -11.41 -12.55
C ALA A 245 -0.25 -12.71 -13.09
N VAL A 246 -1.49 -12.64 -13.60
CA VAL A 246 -2.15 -13.75 -14.31
C VAL A 246 -1.56 -13.99 -15.72
N ASP A 247 -0.84 -13.01 -16.28
CA ASP A 247 -0.12 -13.16 -17.55
C ASP A 247 1.06 -14.12 -17.39
N SER A 248 1.15 -15.15 -18.23
CA SER A 248 2.14 -16.25 -18.10
C SER A 248 3.60 -15.81 -18.30
N ARG A 249 3.82 -14.60 -18.83
CA ARG A 249 5.15 -13.98 -18.91
C ARG A 249 5.68 -13.58 -17.54
N VAL A 250 4.79 -13.26 -16.59
CA VAL A 250 5.19 -12.84 -15.24
C VAL A 250 5.75 -14.03 -14.48
N LYS A 251 7.01 -13.94 -14.07
CA LYS A 251 7.73 -14.97 -13.29
C LYS A 251 7.83 -14.65 -11.81
N ALA A 252 7.49 -13.44 -11.41
CA ALA A 252 7.36 -13.06 -10.00
C ALA A 252 6.45 -11.83 -9.84
N ALA A 253 5.70 -11.78 -8.74
CA ALA A 253 4.85 -10.64 -8.41
C ALA A 253 5.05 -10.16 -6.96
N ALA A 254 4.92 -8.86 -6.74
CA ALA A 254 5.00 -8.25 -5.40
C ALA A 254 3.94 -7.15 -5.21
N PRO A 255 2.66 -7.51 -4.97
CA PRO A 255 1.64 -6.52 -4.62
C PRO A 255 1.84 -5.98 -3.21
N SER A 256 1.74 -4.65 -3.06
CA SER A 256 1.74 -3.99 -1.74
C SER A 256 0.44 -3.22 -1.49
N CYS A 257 -0.08 -3.32 -0.28
CA CYS A 257 -1.26 -2.59 0.21
C CYS A 257 -2.50 -2.66 -0.71
N GLY A 258 -2.71 -3.78 -1.42
CA GLY A 258 -3.80 -3.93 -2.38
C GLY A 258 -3.88 -5.31 -3.03
N GLY A 259 -5.00 -5.60 -3.71
CA GLY A 259 -5.20 -6.83 -4.48
C GLY A 259 -5.63 -8.07 -3.69
N ILE A 260 -6.05 -7.90 -2.42
CA ILE A 260 -6.52 -9.01 -1.57
C ILE A 260 -7.91 -8.80 -0.95
N SER A 261 -8.50 -7.60 -1.07
CA SER A 261 -9.64 -7.16 -0.24
C SER A 261 -10.86 -6.66 -1.01
N ASP A 262 -10.74 -6.40 -2.31
CA ASP A 262 -11.87 -5.99 -3.16
C ASP A 262 -12.68 -7.20 -3.62
N ARG A 263 -13.47 -7.73 -2.68
CA ARG A 263 -14.34 -8.91 -2.81
C ARG A 263 -15.82 -8.56 -2.77
N TYR A 264 -16.13 -7.32 -2.37
CA TYR A 264 -17.47 -6.88 -2.01
C TYR A 264 -17.89 -5.71 -2.91
N ASN A 265 -18.30 -6.05 -4.13
CA ASN A 265 -18.89 -5.10 -5.08
C ASN A 265 -20.40 -5.38 -5.23
N SER A 266 -21.21 -4.33 -5.39
CA SER A 266 -22.66 -4.46 -5.57
C SER A 266 -23.05 -5.09 -6.92
N SER A 267 -22.20 -4.97 -7.95
CA SER A 267 -22.39 -5.65 -9.23
C SER A 267 -21.94 -7.11 -9.16
N PRO A 268 -22.85 -8.09 -9.37
CA PRO A 268 -22.46 -9.50 -9.50
C PRO A 268 -21.47 -9.70 -10.64
N LEU A 269 -21.67 -9.01 -11.77
CA LEU A 269 -20.80 -9.07 -12.93
C LEU A 269 -19.36 -8.65 -12.60
N PHE A 270 -19.18 -7.57 -11.84
CA PHE A 270 -17.85 -7.17 -11.36
C PHE A 270 -17.21 -8.29 -10.52
N ARG A 271 -17.97 -8.86 -9.57
CA ARG A 271 -17.47 -9.90 -8.67
C ARG A 271 -17.04 -11.16 -9.41
N THR A 272 -17.69 -11.55 -10.51
CA THR A 272 -17.37 -12.77 -11.26
C THR A 272 -16.24 -12.60 -12.30
N SER A 273 -15.82 -11.36 -12.58
CA SER A 273 -14.90 -11.05 -13.68
C SER A 273 -13.64 -10.25 -13.26
N LEU A 274 -13.76 -9.35 -12.28
CA LEU A 274 -12.75 -8.36 -11.90
C LEU A 274 -12.37 -8.36 -10.41
N GLY A 275 -13.13 -9.07 -9.57
CA GLY A 275 -12.85 -9.20 -8.14
C GLY A 275 -11.42 -9.69 -7.85
N ASP A 276 -10.89 -9.32 -6.69
CA ASP A 276 -9.54 -9.73 -6.30
C ASP A 276 -9.42 -11.26 -6.24
N ASP A 277 -10.42 -11.94 -5.69
CA ASP A 277 -10.50 -13.41 -5.61
C ASP A 277 -10.46 -14.09 -6.99
N VAL A 278 -11.12 -13.50 -7.97
CA VAL A 278 -11.14 -14.00 -9.35
C VAL A 278 -9.74 -13.96 -9.97
N ASN A 279 -8.98 -12.89 -9.72
CA ASN A 279 -7.62 -12.78 -10.24
C ASN A 279 -6.64 -13.63 -9.44
N LEU A 280 -6.73 -13.62 -8.10
CA LEU A 280 -5.89 -14.42 -7.20
C LEU A 280 -5.94 -15.91 -7.56
N ARG A 281 -7.13 -16.47 -7.83
CA ARG A 281 -7.32 -17.87 -8.25
C ARG A 281 -6.60 -18.31 -9.52
N ARG A 282 -5.93 -17.39 -10.21
CA ARG A 282 -5.21 -17.61 -11.47
C ARG A 282 -3.73 -17.27 -11.37
N ILE A 283 -3.25 -16.80 -10.22
CA ILE A 283 -1.84 -16.52 -10.00
C ILE A 283 -1.10 -17.85 -9.77
N SER A 284 -0.25 -18.20 -10.72
CA SER A 284 0.65 -19.36 -10.65
C SER A 284 2.11 -18.99 -10.43
N CYS A 285 2.50 -17.73 -10.66
CA CYS A 285 3.86 -17.27 -10.43
C CYS A 285 4.17 -17.09 -8.92
N PRO A 286 5.44 -17.18 -8.51
CA PRO A 286 5.89 -16.77 -7.19
C PRO A 286 5.40 -15.37 -6.78
N ILE A 287 4.79 -15.23 -5.59
CA ILE A 287 4.20 -13.97 -5.13
C ILE A 287 4.56 -13.61 -3.68
N VAL A 288 4.96 -12.36 -3.42
CA VAL A 288 5.12 -11.82 -2.05
C VAL A 288 4.10 -10.72 -1.78
N PHE A 289 3.31 -10.84 -0.71
CA PHE A 289 2.37 -9.80 -0.31
C PHE A 289 2.98 -8.89 0.76
N LEU A 290 3.01 -7.59 0.49
CA LEU A 290 3.36 -6.58 1.49
C LEU A 290 2.06 -5.96 2.02
N SER A 291 1.73 -6.24 3.28
CA SER A 291 0.44 -5.94 3.88
C SER A 291 0.63 -5.53 5.34
N PRO A 292 0.93 -4.24 5.61
CA PRO A 292 0.99 -3.70 6.96
C PRO A 292 -0.24 -4.11 7.80
N SER A 293 -0.05 -4.36 9.10
CA SER A 293 -1.10 -4.95 9.95
C SER A 293 -2.34 -4.07 10.09
N ASN A 294 -2.19 -2.75 9.92
CA ASN A 294 -3.25 -1.75 10.05
C ASN A 294 -3.66 -1.14 8.70
N ASP A 295 -3.25 -1.72 7.57
CA ASP A 295 -3.60 -1.17 6.26
C ASP A 295 -5.13 -1.15 6.04
N PHE A 296 -5.64 0.04 5.71
CA PHE A 296 -7.06 0.21 5.42
C PHE A 296 -7.50 -0.45 4.11
N HIS A 297 -6.56 -0.71 3.20
CA HIS A 297 -6.85 -1.17 1.84
C HIS A 297 -6.60 -2.67 1.66
N GLY A 298 -5.35 -3.13 1.79
CA GLY A 298 -4.95 -4.54 1.86
C GLY A 298 -5.04 -5.06 3.28
N ARG A 299 -6.21 -5.57 3.65
CA ARG A 299 -6.50 -5.93 5.05
C ARG A 299 -5.81 -7.24 5.43
N ILE A 300 -5.06 -7.24 6.53
CA ILE A 300 -4.31 -8.41 7.03
C ILE A 300 -5.19 -9.66 7.20
N ASN A 301 -6.44 -9.50 7.65
CA ASN A 301 -7.38 -10.61 7.84
C ASN A 301 -7.85 -11.28 6.53
N HIS A 302 -7.59 -10.66 5.38
CA HIS A 302 -7.84 -11.27 4.07
C HIS A 302 -6.61 -11.99 3.50
N LEU A 303 -5.43 -11.91 4.13
CA LEU A 303 -4.25 -12.65 3.67
C LEU A 303 -4.45 -14.17 3.71
N PRO A 304 -5.03 -14.80 4.77
CA PRO A 304 -5.21 -16.24 4.79
C PRO A 304 -6.05 -16.75 3.62
N VAL A 305 -7.17 -16.07 3.34
CA VAL A 305 -8.02 -16.44 2.20
C VAL A 305 -7.35 -16.14 0.85
N ALA A 306 -6.62 -15.03 0.71
CA ALA A 306 -5.90 -14.72 -0.53
C ALA A 306 -4.83 -15.77 -0.86
N VAL A 307 -4.08 -16.23 0.15
CA VAL A 307 -3.06 -17.28 -0.02
C VAL A 307 -3.69 -18.65 -0.28
N GLN A 308 -4.87 -18.95 0.26
CA GLN A 308 -5.62 -20.16 -0.10
C GLN A 308 -6.14 -20.15 -1.54
N GLU A 309 -6.38 -18.96 -2.10
CA GLU A 309 -6.93 -18.81 -3.44
C GLU A 309 -5.90 -18.94 -4.55
N ILE A 310 -4.66 -18.49 -4.35
CA ILE A 310 -3.62 -18.57 -5.37
C ILE A 310 -3.26 -20.02 -5.74
N GLN A 311 -2.84 -20.23 -6.99
CA GLN A 311 -2.34 -21.54 -7.45
C GLN A 311 -0.86 -21.73 -7.09
N SER A 312 -0.13 -20.62 -6.95
CA SER A 312 1.28 -20.63 -6.58
C SER A 312 1.49 -21.24 -5.18
N ARG A 313 2.44 -22.17 -5.10
CA ARG A 313 2.93 -22.72 -3.82
C ARG A 313 4.09 -21.92 -3.23
N VAL A 314 4.63 -20.98 -4.00
CA VAL A 314 5.79 -20.16 -3.62
C VAL A 314 5.29 -18.77 -3.30
N TRP A 315 5.05 -18.53 -2.01
CA TRP A 315 4.55 -17.25 -1.54
C TRP A 315 5.18 -16.83 -0.21
N ARG A 316 5.17 -15.52 0.06
CA ARG A 316 5.54 -14.91 1.35
C ARG A 316 4.58 -13.80 1.72
N VAL A 317 4.53 -13.46 3.00
CA VAL A 317 3.78 -12.32 3.52
C VAL A 317 4.67 -11.47 4.41
N ILE A 318 4.52 -10.15 4.32
CA ILE A 318 5.25 -9.16 5.10
C ILE A 318 4.22 -8.25 5.79
N CYS A 319 4.27 -8.21 7.11
CA CYS A 319 3.35 -7.47 7.96
C CYS A 319 4.13 -6.67 9.01
N SER A 320 4.27 -5.37 8.80
CA SER A 320 4.76 -4.47 9.85
C SER A 320 3.65 -4.22 10.89
N PRO A 321 4.00 -4.21 12.20
CA PRO A 321 3.03 -3.92 13.25
C PRO A 321 2.66 -2.43 13.23
N HIS A 322 1.39 -2.13 13.48
CA HIS A 322 0.81 -0.78 13.60
C HIS A 322 0.78 0.10 12.34
N HIS A 323 1.63 -0.19 11.35
CA HIS A 323 1.72 0.63 10.16
C HIS A 323 0.46 0.53 9.29
N ASN A 324 0.14 1.64 8.64
CA ASN A 324 -1.02 1.79 7.78
C ASN A 324 -0.58 2.31 6.40
N HIS A 325 -0.84 1.52 5.37
CA HIS A 325 -0.71 1.87 3.96
C HIS A 325 0.70 2.27 3.48
N GLN A 326 1.74 1.98 4.27
CA GLN A 326 3.16 2.08 3.93
C GLN A 326 3.94 1.32 5.01
N ASP A 327 5.21 0.99 4.78
CA ASP A 327 6.09 0.34 5.75
C ASP A 327 7.38 1.15 6.00
N THR A 328 8.39 0.47 6.55
CA THR A 328 9.76 0.92 6.77
C THR A 328 10.74 -0.05 6.10
N PRO A 329 12.04 0.31 5.96
CA PRO A 329 12.99 -0.37 5.09
C PRO A 329 13.05 -1.91 5.21
N GLU A 330 13.04 -2.45 6.44
CA GLU A 330 13.13 -3.89 6.70
C GLU A 330 11.95 -4.70 6.17
N TYR A 331 10.80 -4.07 5.95
CA TYR A 331 9.61 -4.67 5.36
C TYR A 331 9.54 -4.42 3.85
N GLU A 332 9.91 -3.20 3.40
CA GLU A 332 9.84 -2.79 2.00
C GLU A 332 10.76 -3.61 1.08
N VAL A 333 11.95 -3.93 1.58
CA VAL A 333 13.02 -4.61 0.83
C VAL A 333 12.60 -5.99 0.30
N ALA A 334 11.56 -6.61 0.86
CA ALA A 334 11.07 -7.91 0.43
C ALA A 334 10.73 -7.95 -1.07
N THR A 335 10.21 -6.86 -1.64
CA THR A 335 9.94 -6.75 -3.08
C THR A 335 11.21 -6.98 -3.91
N GLN A 336 12.29 -6.30 -3.51
CA GLN A 336 13.57 -6.37 -4.21
C GLN A 336 14.22 -7.74 -4.10
N LEU A 337 14.20 -8.33 -2.90
CA LEU A 337 14.73 -9.67 -2.64
C LEU A 337 13.97 -10.75 -3.40
N TRP A 338 12.64 -10.60 -3.52
CA TRP A 338 11.79 -11.52 -4.27
C TRP A 338 12.17 -11.58 -5.74
N PHE A 339 12.42 -10.42 -6.35
CA PHE A 339 12.88 -10.35 -7.73
C PHE A 339 14.33 -10.81 -7.92
N ASP A 340 15.22 -10.55 -6.96
CA ASP A 340 16.59 -11.05 -7.03
C ASP A 340 16.61 -12.59 -6.98
N GLN A 341 15.75 -13.22 -6.18
CA GLN A 341 15.58 -14.67 -6.18
C GLN A 341 15.02 -15.17 -7.51
N HIS A 342 13.86 -14.69 -7.92
CA HIS A 342 13.10 -15.33 -8.99
C HIS A 342 13.50 -14.90 -10.40
N LEU A 343 14.13 -13.74 -10.57
CA LEU A 343 14.53 -13.22 -11.88
C LEU A 343 16.06 -13.20 -12.09
N LYS A 344 16.85 -13.45 -11.04
CA LYS A 344 18.31 -13.54 -11.16
C LYS A 344 18.92 -14.79 -10.52
N GLY A 345 18.23 -15.44 -9.59
CA GLY A 345 18.82 -16.51 -8.79
C GLY A 345 19.89 -16.01 -7.81
N ALA A 346 19.87 -14.71 -7.46
CA ALA A 346 20.91 -14.05 -6.66
C ALA A 346 20.58 -14.02 -5.16
N PHE A 347 19.41 -14.52 -4.76
CA PHE A 347 18.94 -14.55 -3.38
C PHE A 347 18.13 -15.80 -3.10
N ILE A 348 18.11 -16.25 -1.85
CA ILE A 348 17.27 -17.35 -1.36
C ILE A 348 16.49 -16.84 -0.16
N CYS A 349 15.20 -16.60 -0.37
CA CYS A 349 14.28 -16.15 0.67
C CYS A 349 13.85 -17.34 1.55
N PRO A 350 14.06 -17.28 2.87
CA PRO A 350 13.62 -18.34 3.79
C PRO A 350 12.13 -18.64 3.66
N ASP A 351 11.69 -19.86 3.98
CA ASP A 351 10.26 -20.18 4.04
C ASP A 351 9.50 -19.37 5.09
N THR A 352 8.20 -19.17 4.83
CA THR A 352 7.26 -18.56 5.79
C THR A 352 7.37 -19.28 7.14
N PRO A 353 7.56 -18.55 8.27
CA PRO A 353 7.63 -19.16 9.59
C PRO A 353 6.41 -20.05 9.87
N LYS A 354 6.66 -21.29 10.31
CA LYS A 354 5.59 -22.18 10.75
C LYS A 354 5.12 -21.75 12.13
N THR A 355 3.81 -21.80 12.37
CA THR A 355 3.24 -21.37 13.65
C THR A 355 2.20 -22.33 14.19
N SER A 356 2.08 -22.39 15.51
CA SER A 356 1.05 -23.11 16.24
C SER A 356 0.54 -22.23 17.37
N LEU A 357 -0.78 -22.11 17.49
CA LEU A 357 -1.45 -21.41 18.59
C LEU A 357 -2.12 -22.46 19.49
N ASP A 358 -1.62 -22.60 20.71
CA ASP A 358 -2.23 -23.43 21.73
C ASP A 358 -3.12 -22.57 22.64
N LEU A 359 -4.40 -22.95 22.72
CA LEU A 359 -5.38 -22.30 23.59
C LEU A 359 -5.63 -23.10 24.89
N ASN A 360 -5.21 -24.37 24.93
CA ASN A 360 -5.52 -25.32 26.02
C ASN A 360 -4.30 -25.49 26.94
N THR A 361 -3.80 -24.38 27.47
CA THR A 361 -2.65 -24.37 28.37
C THR A 361 -3.07 -24.59 29.83
N ALA A 362 -2.15 -25.11 30.66
CA ALA A 362 -2.44 -25.45 32.05
C ALA A 362 -2.83 -24.24 32.92
N ASP A 363 -2.32 -23.05 32.59
CA ASP A 363 -2.61 -21.79 33.27
C ASP A 363 -3.75 -20.98 32.61
N GLY A 364 -4.26 -21.45 31.46
CA GLY A 364 -5.29 -20.80 30.67
C GLY A 364 -4.79 -19.57 29.89
N VAL A 365 -3.48 -19.35 29.78
CA VAL A 365 -2.88 -18.29 28.95
C VAL A 365 -2.50 -18.87 27.58
N PRO A 366 -3.04 -18.36 26.45
CA PRO A 366 -2.69 -18.88 25.14
C PRO A 366 -1.19 -18.77 24.86
N SER A 367 -0.62 -19.76 24.19
CA SER A 367 0.80 -19.78 23.81
C SER A 367 0.96 -19.88 22.30
N PHE A 368 1.82 -19.04 21.73
CA PHE A 368 2.13 -19.03 20.31
C PHE A 368 3.55 -19.50 20.07
N THR A 369 3.69 -20.60 19.33
CA THR A 369 4.99 -21.17 18.96
C THR A 369 5.29 -20.87 17.50
N VAL A 370 6.53 -20.45 17.23
CA VAL A 370 7.05 -20.04 15.94
C VAL A 370 8.31 -20.84 15.63
N GLU A 371 8.35 -21.44 14.45
CA GLU A 371 9.53 -22.10 13.90
C GLU A 371 9.95 -21.35 12.62
N PRO A 372 10.91 -20.41 12.72
CA PRO A 372 11.44 -19.72 11.55
C PRO A 372 12.28 -20.68 10.69
N TYR A 373 12.34 -20.45 9.38
CA TYR A 373 13.10 -21.30 8.49
C TYR A 373 14.60 -21.05 8.62
N ALA A 374 15.32 -22.02 9.20
CA ALA A 374 16.72 -21.91 9.57
C ALA A 374 17.72 -22.08 8.41
N SER A 375 17.41 -21.52 7.22
CA SER A 375 18.37 -21.45 6.10
C SER A 375 19.50 -20.44 6.32
N GLN A 376 19.31 -19.51 7.25
CA GLN A 376 20.23 -18.43 7.59
C GLN A 376 19.96 -17.96 9.02
N PRO A 377 20.91 -17.22 9.65
CA PRO A 377 20.77 -16.78 11.03
C PRO A 377 19.50 -15.94 11.23
N VAL A 378 18.66 -16.35 12.19
CA VAL A 378 17.51 -15.57 12.65
C VAL A 378 17.99 -14.62 13.74
N LEU A 379 17.87 -13.30 13.51
CA LEU A 379 18.28 -12.29 14.48
C LEU A 379 17.34 -12.28 15.68
N HIS A 380 16.04 -12.25 15.42
CA HIS A 380 15.00 -12.31 16.44
C HIS A 380 13.66 -12.74 15.84
N VAL A 381 12.76 -13.18 16.72
CA VAL A 381 11.36 -13.46 16.40
C VAL A 381 10.50 -12.61 17.32
N ASP A 382 9.62 -11.81 16.74
CA ASP A 382 8.64 -11.00 17.45
C ASP A 382 7.24 -11.58 17.24
N VAL A 383 6.47 -11.74 18.32
CA VAL A 383 5.07 -12.16 18.25
C VAL A 383 4.18 -10.96 18.52
N TYR A 384 3.22 -10.71 17.63
CA TYR A 384 2.29 -9.61 17.71
C TYR A 384 0.86 -10.13 17.83
N TYR A 385 0.12 -9.65 18.81
CA TYR A 385 -1.27 -10.07 19.02
C TYR A 385 -2.20 -8.92 19.40
N THR A 386 -3.49 -9.09 19.15
CA THR A 386 -4.48 -8.04 19.40
C THR A 386 -5.86 -8.61 19.70
N GLN A 387 -6.59 -7.92 20.57
CA GLN A 387 -8.01 -8.18 20.85
C GLN A 387 -8.95 -7.18 20.17
N GLN A 388 -8.41 -6.35 19.29
CA GLN A 388 -9.16 -5.35 18.51
C GLN A 388 -9.41 -5.83 17.07
N GLY A 389 -9.30 -7.15 16.83
CA GLY A 389 -9.74 -7.79 15.60
C GLY A 389 -11.25 -7.68 15.42
N GLN A 390 -11.71 -7.64 14.17
CA GLN A 390 -13.13 -7.46 13.82
C GLN A 390 -13.71 -8.78 13.31
N GLU A 391 -14.83 -9.22 13.90
CA GLU A 391 -15.57 -10.39 13.40
C GLU A 391 -16.43 -10.02 12.17
N GLU A 392 -17.05 -11.03 11.53
CA GLU A 392 -17.91 -10.80 10.36
C GLU A 392 -19.03 -9.80 10.68
N GLY A 393 -19.16 -8.74 9.86
CA GLY A 393 -20.13 -7.65 10.05
C GLY A 393 -19.51 -6.31 10.47
N GLU A 394 -18.41 -6.35 11.23
CA GLU A 394 -17.70 -5.13 11.71
C GLU A 394 -16.57 -4.68 10.76
N ILE A 395 -16.26 -5.50 9.75
CA ILE A 395 -15.17 -5.36 8.77
C ILE A 395 -15.13 -3.98 8.05
N LYS A 396 -16.22 -3.22 8.10
CA LYS A 396 -16.33 -1.88 7.48
C LYS A 396 -15.73 -0.77 8.34
N ASP A 397 -15.54 -0.96 9.64
CA ASP A 397 -14.99 0.09 10.50
C ASP A 397 -13.49 0.30 10.18
N ARG A 398 -13.24 1.40 9.45
CA ARG A 398 -11.92 1.84 9.02
C ARG A 398 -11.10 2.39 10.18
N GLU A 399 -11.75 3.03 11.15
CA GLU A 399 -11.08 3.71 12.24
C GLU A 399 -10.44 2.72 13.20
N ASN A 400 -11.10 1.60 13.49
CA ASN A 400 -10.46 0.48 14.18
C ASN A 400 -9.25 -0.04 13.40
N ARG A 401 -9.39 -0.30 12.10
CA ARG A 401 -8.34 -0.94 11.28
C ARG A 401 -7.05 -0.13 11.27
N ILE A 402 -7.13 1.18 11.03
CA ILE A 402 -5.94 2.02 10.93
C ILE A 402 -5.28 2.33 12.29
N ASN A 403 -6.03 2.16 13.39
CA ASN A 403 -5.54 2.47 14.73
C ASN A 403 -5.41 1.23 15.63
N ARG A 404 -5.44 0.02 15.08
CA ARG A 404 -5.36 -1.20 15.88
C ARG A 404 -4.03 -1.26 16.64
N PHE A 405 -4.08 -1.52 17.93
CA PHE A 405 -2.92 -1.79 18.72
C PHE A 405 -2.58 -3.29 18.69
N TRP A 406 -1.31 -3.58 18.38
CA TRP A 406 -0.72 -4.91 18.37
C TRP A 406 0.26 -5.00 19.54
N HIS A 407 -0.12 -5.77 20.55
CA HIS A 407 0.74 -6.09 21.68
C HIS A 407 1.95 -6.87 21.19
N HIS A 408 3.13 -6.51 21.67
CA HIS A 408 4.33 -7.32 21.48
C HIS A 408 4.43 -8.33 22.62
N ALA A 409 4.58 -9.61 22.27
CA ALA A 409 4.89 -10.68 23.20
C ALA A 409 6.33 -11.12 22.97
N ARG A 410 7.18 -10.96 24.00
CA ARG A 410 8.59 -11.37 23.94
C ARG A 410 8.67 -12.89 23.76
N ALA A 411 9.19 -13.32 22.62
CA ALA A 411 9.37 -14.73 22.33
C ALA A 411 10.63 -15.27 23.03
N ARG A 412 10.52 -16.46 23.63
CA ARG A 412 11.64 -17.19 24.25
C ARG A 412 12.10 -18.31 23.32
N LYS A 413 13.39 -18.34 23.00
CA LYS A 413 13.99 -19.38 22.15
C LYS A 413 14.17 -20.67 22.93
N ASN A 414 13.76 -21.80 22.36
CA ASN A 414 14.06 -23.14 22.83
C ASN A 414 14.47 -24.01 21.63
N GLY A 415 15.77 -24.28 21.49
CA GLY A 415 16.30 -24.97 20.31
C GLY A 415 16.03 -24.17 19.03
N THR A 416 15.24 -24.75 18.12
CA THR A 416 14.86 -24.14 16.83
C THR A 416 13.54 -23.35 16.89
N THR A 417 12.78 -23.47 17.99
CA THR A 417 11.48 -22.82 18.12
C THR A 417 11.56 -21.61 19.06
N TRP A 418 10.58 -20.73 18.90
CA TRP A 418 10.36 -19.56 19.74
C TRP A 418 8.93 -19.59 20.24
N SER A 419 8.71 -19.40 21.53
CA SER A 419 7.36 -19.40 22.11
C SER A 419 7.08 -18.12 22.89
N ALA A 420 5.87 -17.60 22.78
CA ALA A 420 5.42 -16.41 23.50
C ALA A 420 4.03 -16.65 24.13
N ASP A 421 3.87 -16.20 25.37
CA ASP A 421 2.58 -16.24 26.08
C ASP A 421 1.76 -14.99 25.70
N LEU A 422 0.46 -15.15 25.51
CA LEU A 422 -0.45 -14.10 25.02
C LEU A 422 -1.49 -13.73 26.08
N PRO A 423 -1.13 -12.97 27.13
CA PRO A 423 -2.07 -12.60 28.17
C PRO A 423 -3.19 -11.70 27.60
N LEU A 424 -4.43 -12.10 27.83
CA LEU A 424 -5.63 -11.43 27.31
C LEU A 424 -6.31 -10.61 28.41
N LEU A 425 -6.92 -9.49 28.03
CA LEU A 425 -7.70 -8.63 28.91
C LEU A 425 -9.14 -9.17 29.11
N SER A 426 -9.68 -9.86 28.10
CA SER A 426 -11.04 -10.41 28.12
C SER A 426 -11.12 -11.66 27.25
N THR A 427 -12.04 -12.57 27.55
CA THR A 427 -12.42 -13.69 26.68
C THR A 427 -13.61 -13.37 25.77
N ASP A 428 -14.22 -12.18 25.91
CA ASP A 428 -15.34 -11.70 25.10
C ASP A 428 -14.89 -11.05 23.79
N LEU A 429 -13.60 -10.79 23.64
CA LEU A 429 -12.99 -10.23 22.44
C LEU A 429 -12.21 -11.32 21.70
N PRO A 430 -12.10 -11.24 20.35
CA PRO A 430 -11.33 -12.20 19.58
C PRO A 430 -9.83 -12.09 19.90
N LEU A 431 -9.05 -13.06 19.44
CA LEU A 431 -7.58 -13.05 19.47
C LEU A 431 -7.05 -13.19 18.04
N TRP A 432 -6.34 -12.17 17.56
CA TRP A 432 -5.57 -12.25 16.32
C TRP A 432 -4.08 -12.23 16.65
N VAL A 433 -3.29 -13.10 16.04
CA VAL A 433 -1.85 -13.23 16.31
C VAL A 433 -1.07 -13.57 15.04
N TYR A 434 0.13 -13.01 14.91
CA TYR A 434 1.12 -13.40 13.91
C TYR A 434 2.53 -13.20 14.48
N ALA A 435 3.55 -13.71 13.78
CA ALA A 435 4.94 -13.49 14.12
C ALA A 435 5.73 -12.89 12.97
N ASN A 436 6.79 -12.17 13.32
CA ASN A 436 7.81 -11.64 12.44
C ASN A 436 9.14 -12.31 12.75
N ALA A 437 9.79 -12.90 11.75
CA ALA A 437 11.14 -13.42 11.83
C ALA A 437 12.07 -12.50 11.05
N VAL A 438 13.06 -11.93 11.73
CA VAL A 438 13.99 -10.96 11.13
C VAL A 438 15.33 -11.61 10.87
N TYR A 439 15.87 -11.34 9.69
CA TYR A 439 17.13 -11.90 9.21
C TYR A 439 18.09 -10.78 8.77
N PRO A 440 19.42 -11.01 8.84
CA PRO A 440 20.39 -10.07 8.30
C PRO A 440 20.39 -10.14 6.76
N LEU A 441 20.72 -9.03 6.12
CA LEU A 441 21.16 -9.03 4.73
C LEU A 441 22.69 -9.14 4.69
N ASN A 442 23.21 -9.95 3.76
CA ASN A 442 24.66 -10.09 3.57
C ASN A 442 25.34 -8.76 3.18
N ALA A 443 24.59 -7.87 2.52
CA ALA A 443 24.97 -6.50 2.22
C ALA A 443 23.73 -5.62 2.24
N PRO A 444 23.85 -4.32 2.60
CA PRO A 444 22.74 -3.39 2.55
C PRO A 444 22.10 -3.33 1.16
N VAL A 445 20.77 -3.28 1.12
CA VAL A 445 20.00 -3.12 -0.12
C VAL A 445 19.39 -1.72 -0.17
N THR A 446 19.76 -0.95 -1.18
CA THR A 446 19.15 0.35 -1.49
C THR A 446 18.14 0.20 -2.62
N ALA A 447 16.97 0.82 -2.47
CA ALA A 447 15.91 0.81 -3.48
C ALA A 447 15.00 2.05 -3.37
N ALA A 448 14.03 2.15 -4.29
CA ALA A 448 12.93 3.09 -4.18
C ALA A 448 11.79 2.42 -3.41
N GLY A 449 11.38 3.04 -2.31
CA GLY A 449 10.32 2.58 -1.42
C GLY A 449 8.94 3.10 -1.78
N TYR A 450 8.04 3.08 -0.82
CA TYR A 450 6.74 3.72 -0.96
C TYR A 450 6.88 5.20 -1.33
N TYR A 451 6.01 5.67 -2.24
CA TYR A 451 6.07 7.03 -2.80
C TYR A 451 7.43 7.41 -3.41
N TYR A 452 8.24 6.40 -3.74
CA TYR A 452 9.53 6.50 -4.42
C TYR A 452 10.62 7.24 -3.62
N ALA A 453 10.45 7.30 -2.29
CA ALA A 453 11.54 7.74 -1.42
C ALA A 453 12.66 6.69 -1.46
N PRO A 454 13.93 7.08 -1.59
CA PRO A 454 15.03 6.13 -1.47
C PRO A 454 15.09 5.60 -0.03
N PHE A 455 15.38 4.31 0.12
CA PHE A 455 15.67 3.71 1.41
C PHE A 455 16.85 2.75 1.30
N THR A 456 17.46 2.43 2.45
CA THR A 456 18.43 1.34 2.57
C THR A 456 18.00 0.42 3.72
N ALA A 457 18.02 -0.89 3.46
CA ALA A 457 17.74 -1.92 4.44
C ALA A 457 18.99 -2.78 4.70
N GLU A 458 19.25 -3.09 5.97
CA GLU A 458 20.33 -3.99 6.41
C GLU A 458 19.80 -5.34 6.92
N THR A 459 18.50 -5.39 7.18
CA THR A 459 17.74 -6.58 7.60
C THR A 459 16.53 -6.71 6.70
N PHE A 460 15.92 -7.90 6.72
CA PHE A 460 14.60 -8.10 6.14
C PHE A 460 13.72 -8.95 7.05
N ASN A 461 12.42 -8.69 6.99
CA ASN A 461 11.40 -9.41 7.73
C ASN A 461 10.73 -10.50 6.88
N LEU A 462 10.29 -11.58 7.52
CA LEU A 462 9.26 -12.50 7.01
C LEU A 462 8.19 -12.71 8.07
N SER A 463 6.93 -12.56 7.70
CA SER A 463 5.81 -12.73 8.62
C SER A 463 5.20 -14.13 8.48
N SER A 464 4.75 -14.69 9.59
CA SER A 464 3.82 -15.82 9.57
C SER A 464 2.46 -15.38 9.03
N MET A 465 1.64 -16.34 8.63
CA MET A 465 0.22 -16.05 8.40
C MET A 465 -0.44 -15.63 9.73
N VAL A 466 -1.36 -14.67 9.66
CA VAL A 466 -2.18 -14.28 10.81
C VAL A 466 -3.16 -15.41 11.17
N GLN A 467 -3.20 -15.79 12.44
CA GLN A 467 -4.22 -16.68 12.99
C GLN A 467 -5.27 -15.85 13.71
N MET A 468 -6.54 -16.17 13.49
CA MET A 468 -7.69 -15.44 14.04
C MET A 468 -8.59 -16.41 14.78
N VAL A 469 -8.86 -16.12 16.04
CA VAL A 469 -9.68 -16.93 16.95
C VAL A 469 -10.82 -16.06 17.47
N THR A 470 -12.04 -16.58 17.42
CA THR A 470 -13.24 -15.88 17.91
C THR A 470 -13.34 -15.94 19.43
N SER A 471 -14.13 -15.04 20.02
CA SER A 471 -14.41 -15.07 21.46
C SER A 471 -15.00 -16.41 21.92
N ASN A 472 -15.88 -17.02 21.12
CA ASN A 472 -16.48 -18.33 21.41
C ASN A 472 -15.44 -19.46 21.44
N GLN A 473 -14.46 -19.44 20.53
CA GLN A 473 -13.38 -20.43 20.51
C GLN A 473 -12.48 -20.29 21.74
N LEU A 474 -12.17 -19.06 22.17
CA LEU A 474 -11.40 -18.81 23.40
C LEU A 474 -12.11 -19.37 24.63
N LYS A 475 -13.41 -19.07 24.77
CA LYS A 475 -14.24 -19.57 25.89
C LYS A 475 -14.33 -21.09 25.88
N ALA A 476 -14.54 -21.71 24.72
CA ALA A 476 -14.62 -23.16 24.57
C ALA A 476 -13.31 -23.88 24.94
N ALA A 477 -12.16 -23.24 24.69
CA ALA A 477 -10.84 -23.75 25.06
C ALA A 477 -10.48 -23.50 26.55
N GLY A 478 -11.34 -22.85 27.34
CA GLY A 478 -11.07 -22.57 28.75
C GLY A 478 -10.01 -21.49 28.99
N VAL A 479 -9.74 -20.64 28.00
CA VAL A 479 -8.82 -19.49 28.11
C VAL A 479 -9.27 -18.55 29.22
N ARG A 480 -8.32 -17.95 29.95
CA ARG A 480 -8.58 -17.02 31.05
C ARG A 480 -8.09 -15.61 30.72
N ALA A 481 -8.83 -14.60 31.18
CA ALA A 481 -8.38 -13.22 31.13
C ALA A 481 -7.35 -12.98 32.25
N THR A 482 -6.07 -12.85 31.87
CA THR A 482 -4.95 -12.74 32.81
C THR A 482 -4.25 -11.38 32.77
N SER A 483 -4.48 -10.56 31.74
CA SER A 483 -4.03 -9.16 31.72
C SER A 483 -5.01 -8.27 32.47
N GLN A 484 -4.50 -7.24 33.15
CA GLN A 484 -5.30 -6.25 33.88
C GLN A 484 -5.17 -4.86 33.24
N PRO A 485 -6.18 -3.98 33.42
CA PRO A 485 -6.05 -2.55 33.11
C PRO A 485 -4.87 -1.92 33.85
N SER A 486 -4.26 -0.91 33.24
CA SER A 486 -3.09 -0.23 33.78
C SER A 486 -3.16 1.28 33.55
N LEU A 487 -2.84 2.05 34.58
CA LEU A 487 -2.59 3.49 34.44
C LEU A 487 -1.22 3.79 33.82
N MET A 488 -0.26 2.87 33.94
CA MET A 488 1.04 2.96 33.27
C MET A 488 0.90 2.54 31.81
N ILE A 489 1.08 3.48 30.89
CA ILE A 489 0.99 3.28 29.44
C ILE A 489 2.31 2.75 28.90
N GLU A 490 3.41 3.40 29.27
CA GLU A 490 4.75 3.04 28.81
C GLU A 490 5.81 3.38 29.87
N THR A 491 6.70 2.42 30.12
CA THR A 491 7.86 2.60 31.01
C THR A 491 9.11 3.03 30.26
N PHE A 492 9.18 2.75 28.94
CA PHE A 492 10.35 2.95 28.07
C PHE A 492 11.58 2.12 28.48
N THR A 493 11.31 0.93 29.01
CA THR A 493 12.33 -0.09 29.32
C THR A 493 12.22 -1.24 28.32
N ASP A 494 13.24 -2.09 28.24
CA ASP A 494 13.23 -3.28 27.39
C ASP A 494 12.91 -2.95 25.91
N ASP A 495 12.03 -3.75 25.29
CA ASP A 495 11.68 -3.75 23.87
C ASP A 495 10.50 -2.80 23.56
N TRP A 496 10.35 -1.70 24.31
CA TRP A 496 9.20 -0.79 24.18
C TRP A 496 8.97 -0.30 22.74
N GLU A 497 10.04 -0.11 21.96
CA GLU A 497 9.95 0.32 20.56
C GLU A 497 9.16 -0.66 19.68
N LYS A 498 9.00 -1.94 20.08
CA LYS A 498 8.20 -2.93 19.34
C LYS A 498 6.69 -2.65 19.42
N GLU A 499 6.25 -1.88 20.41
CA GLU A 499 4.85 -1.44 20.57
C GLU A 499 4.61 0.02 20.12
N TRP A 500 5.62 0.61 19.48
CA TRP A 500 5.58 1.94 18.90
C TRP A 500 6.03 1.87 17.43
N PHE A 501 5.74 2.90 16.65
CA PHE A 501 6.10 2.92 15.23
C PHE A 501 6.47 4.31 14.73
N THR A 502 7.14 4.35 13.58
CA THR A 502 7.50 5.55 12.83
C THR A 502 7.58 5.22 11.35
N TYR A 503 7.38 6.22 10.49
CA TYR A 503 7.64 6.12 9.05
C TYR A 503 8.96 6.80 8.66
N ARG A 504 9.71 7.28 9.66
CA ARG A 504 11.03 7.92 9.56
C ARG A 504 11.94 7.32 10.63
N PRO A 505 12.53 6.15 10.39
CA PRO A 505 13.36 5.46 11.38
C PRO A 505 14.60 6.25 11.80
N GLU A 506 15.06 7.19 10.97
CA GLU A 506 16.15 8.14 11.26
C GLU A 506 15.77 9.18 12.33
N ASP A 507 14.49 9.48 12.48
CA ASP A 507 13.97 10.39 13.50
C ASP A 507 13.72 9.62 14.81
N TRP A 508 13.93 10.27 15.96
CA TRP A 508 13.58 9.67 17.25
C TRP A 508 12.08 9.69 17.54
N ALA A 509 11.30 10.47 16.78
CA ALA A 509 9.86 10.58 16.97
C ALA A 509 9.16 9.23 16.86
N ARG A 510 8.17 8.99 17.72
CA ARG A 510 7.44 7.71 17.80
C ARG A 510 5.95 7.93 17.99
N ARG A 511 5.18 6.97 17.52
CA ARG A 511 3.72 6.93 17.61
C ARG A 511 3.28 5.61 18.21
N THR A 512 2.13 5.58 18.86
CA THR A 512 1.54 4.35 19.37
C THR A 512 0.03 4.43 19.42
N HIS A 513 -0.61 3.26 19.29
CA HIS A 513 -2.06 3.10 19.47
C HIS A 513 -2.44 2.58 20.87
N LYS A 514 -1.50 2.49 21.82
CA LYS A 514 -1.76 2.01 23.19
C LYS A 514 -2.99 2.65 23.83
N VAL A 515 -3.16 3.97 23.68
CA VAL A 515 -4.29 4.71 24.25
C VAL A 515 -5.67 4.28 23.70
N TYR A 516 -5.71 3.62 22.54
CA TYR A 516 -6.91 3.02 21.97
C TYR A 516 -7.28 1.68 22.61
N ALA A 517 -6.27 0.94 23.09
CA ALA A 517 -6.47 -0.38 23.67
C ALA A 517 -7.11 -0.27 25.06
N ALA A 518 -8.08 -1.15 25.34
CA ALA A 518 -8.85 -1.11 26.59
C ALA A 518 -7.97 -1.21 27.86
N LYS A 519 -6.79 -1.86 27.74
CA LYS A 519 -5.80 -1.96 28.82
C LYS A 519 -5.35 -0.60 29.36
N TRP A 520 -5.25 0.41 28.50
CA TRP A 520 -4.73 1.74 28.85
C TRP A 520 -5.76 2.85 28.65
N ARG A 521 -7.05 2.50 28.67
CA ARG A 521 -8.12 3.49 28.59
C ARG A 521 -7.98 4.50 29.74
N ALA A 522 -8.05 5.79 29.40
CA ALA A 522 -7.94 6.86 30.38
C ALA A 522 -9.13 6.84 31.36
N PRO A 523 -8.89 7.00 32.67
CA PRO A 523 -9.95 7.35 33.62
C PRO A 523 -10.58 8.71 33.28
N ALA A 524 -11.82 8.91 33.74
CA ALA A 524 -12.47 10.22 33.65
C ALA A 524 -11.60 11.30 34.32
N HIS A 525 -11.46 12.45 33.66
CA HIS A 525 -10.69 13.60 34.13
C HIS A 525 -9.20 13.34 34.45
N ALA A 526 -8.63 12.22 34.00
CA ALA A 526 -7.22 11.94 34.19
C ALA A 526 -6.32 13.00 33.52
N ARG A 527 -5.08 13.11 33.99
CA ARG A 527 -4.00 13.86 33.32
C ARG A 527 -2.99 12.88 32.75
N LEU A 528 -2.47 13.17 31.56
CA LEU A 528 -1.36 12.46 30.96
C LEU A 528 -0.06 12.97 31.56
N ALA A 529 0.75 12.08 32.13
CA ALA A 529 2.05 12.42 32.67
C ALA A 529 3.16 11.68 31.93
N LEU A 530 4.29 12.35 31.74
CA LEU A 530 5.50 11.83 31.10
C LEU A 530 6.72 12.44 31.79
N GLU A 531 7.75 11.64 32.07
CA GLU A 531 9.05 12.17 32.43
C GLU A 531 9.98 12.12 31.21
N VAL A 532 10.64 13.24 30.94
CA VAL A 532 11.56 13.39 29.80
C VAL A 532 12.89 13.95 30.27
N ARG A 533 13.96 13.51 29.64
CA ARG A 533 15.29 14.11 29.78
C ARG A 533 15.85 14.45 28.40
N ALA A 534 16.28 15.69 28.25
CA ALA A 534 16.95 16.21 27.07
C ALA A 534 18.24 16.91 27.50
N VAL A 535 19.34 16.72 26.76
CA VAL A 535 20.64 17.34 27.10
C VAL A 535 20.57 18.86 26.93
N GLN A 536 19.87 19.32 25.90
CA GLN A 536 19.75 20.74 25.55
C GLN A 536 18.29 21.20 25.67
N SER A 537 18.11 22.51 25.79
CA SER A 537 16.78 23.12 25.77
C SER A 537 16.12 22.87 24.42
N ASN A 538 14.90 22.36 24.44
CA ASN A 538 14.15 21.92 23.27
C ASN A 538 12.64 22.08 23.52
N ARG A 539 11.85 21.95 22.46
CA ARG A 539 10.38 21.83 22.56
C ARG A 539 9.99 20.40 22.29
N LEU A 540 9.28 19.79 23.24
CA LEU A 540 8.63 18.50 23.05
C LEU A 540 7.19 18.73 22.61
N VAL A 541 6.77 18.05 21.56
CA VAL A 541 5.37 18.03 21.12
C VAL A 541 4.79 16.66 21.42
N ILE A 542 3.66 16.65 22.14
CA ILE A 542 2.87 15.45 22.41
C ILE A 542 1.58 15.58 21.61
N GLY A 543 1.35 14.66 20.67
CA GLY A 543 0.16 14.60 19.83
C GLY A 543 -0.85 13.57 20.32
N ILE A 544 -2.14 13.89 20.21
CA ILE A 544 -3.27 12.99 20.44
C ILE A 544 -4.26 13.17 19.29
N ASP A 545 -4.40 12.17 18.42
CA ASP A 545 -5.25 12.25 17.21
C ASP A 545 -5.02 13.54 16.41
N GLN A 546 -6.01 14.45 16.31
CA GLN A 546 -5.88 15.74 15.59
C GLN A 546 -5.47 16.92 16.48
N TYR A 547 -5.06 16.64 17.72
CA TYR A 547 -4.69 17.63 18.73
C TYR A 547 -3.21 17.45 19.12
N ALA A 548 -2.59 18.52 19.63
CA ALA A 548 -1.26 18.43 20.21
C ALA A 548 -1.04 19.48 21.30
N ALA A 549 -0.08 19.21 22.17
CA ALA A 549 0.42 20.12 23.19
C ALA A 549 1.94 20.29 23.02
N GLU A 550 2.42 21.53 23.16
CA GLU A 550 3.84 21.87 23.15
C GLU A 550 4.32 22.08 24.60
N THR A 551 5.50 21.56 24.94
CA THR A 551 6.12 21.79 26.26
C THR A 551 7.58 22.16 26.09
N GLN A 552 7.97 23.26 26.72
CA GLN A 552 9.36 23.70 26.78
C GLN A 552 10.16 22.82 27.74
N LEU A 553 11.31 22.33 27.27
CA LEU A 553 12.30 21.61 28.08
C LEU A 553 13.48 22.53 28.38
N ASN A 554 13.96 22.49 29.62
CA ASN A 554 15.08 23.32 30.05
C ASN A 554 16.43 22.78 29.56
N GLY A 555 16.53 21.49 29.29
CA GLY A 555 17.80 20.79 29.08
C GLY A 555 18.51 20.43 30.38
N GLY A 556 19.61 19.68 30.31
CA GLY A 556 20.42 19.28 31.46
C GLY A 556 20.36 17.78 31.79
N ALA A 557 20.94 17.43 32.95
CA ALA A 557 21.08 16.03 33.39
C ALA A 557 19.83 15.48 34.11
N GLU A 558 18.95 16.36 34.57
CA GLU A 558 17.78 16.02 35.38
C GLU A 558 16.57 15.60 34.55
N TRP A 559 15.69 14.82 35.17
CA TRP A 559 14.39 14.46 34.58
C TRP A 559 13.39 15.59 34.80
N GLN A 560 12.68 15.99 33.74
CA GLN A 560 11.59 16.96 33.79
C GLN A 560 10.25 16.21 33.71
N SER A 561 9.36 16.49 34.66
CA SER A 561 7.99 15.96 34.66
C SER A 561 7.06 16.86 33.87
N ILE A 562 6.32 16.28 32.93
CA ILE A 562 5.28 16.92 32.15
C ILE A 562 3.94 16.31 32.58
N VAL A 563 2.95 17.15 32.88
CA VAL A 563 1.61 16.72 33.27
C VAL A 563 0.59 17.59 32.54
N LEU A 564 -0.20 16.97 31.66
CA LEU A 564 -1.15 17.64 30.78
C LEU A 564 -2.55 17.07 30.98
N SER A 565 -3.53 17.96 31.15
CA SER A 565 -4.96 17.65 31.02
C SER A 565 -5.36 17.57 29.55
N ALA A 566 -6.57 17.08 29.26
CA ALA A 566 -7.11 17.11 27.90
C ALA A 566 -7.18 18.54 27.33
N ARG A 567 -7.46 19.54 28.19
CA ARG A 567 -7.59 20.94 27.77
C ARG A 567 -6.29 21.58 27.28
N ASP A 568 -5.14 20.98 27.56
CA ASP A 568 -3.85 21.49 27.10
C ASP A 568 -3.58 21.14 25.62
N PHE A 569 -4.30 20.15 25.07
CA PHE A 569 -4.17 19.72 23.68
C PHE A 569 -5.13 20.50 22.80
N HIS A 570 -4.60 21.12 21.75
CA HIS A 570 -5.40 21.95 20.84
C HIS A 570 -5.32 21.43 19.40
N ASN A 571 -6.41 21.57 18.64
CA ASN A 571 -6.41 21.27 17.22
C ASN A 571 -5.90 22.47 16.39
N ALA A 572 -5.91 22.33 15.06
CA ALA A 572 -5.45 23.40 14.16
C ALA A 572 -6.26 24.72 14.26
N THR A 573 -7.48 24.70 14.79
CA THR A 573 -8.33 25.88 14.99
C THR A 573 -8.24 26.43 16.41
N GLY A 574 -7.39 25.86 17.27
CA GLY A 574 -7.24 26.28 18.67
C GLY A 574 -8.33 25.78 19.61
N GLU A 575 -9.14 24.81 19.20
CA GLU A 575 -10.13 24.19 20.09
C GLU A 575 -9.46 23.10 20.95
N PRO A 576 -9.75 23.06 22.26
CA PRO A 576 -9.16 22.07 23.15
C PRO A 576 -9.74 20.66 22.90
N LEU A 577 -8.98 19.62 23.21
CA LEU A 577 -9.46 18.24 23.22
C LEU A 577 -10.59 18.11 24.27
N PRO A 578 -11.81 17.69 23.88
CA PRO A 578 -12.96 17.65 24.80
C PRO A 578 -12.78 16.69 25.99
N GLY A 579 -11.98 15.66 25.80
CA GLY A 579 -11.66 14.63 26.79
C GLY A 579 -10.94 13.45 26.14
N TRP A 580 -10.60 12.45 26.96
CA TRP A 580 -9.85 11.27 26.50
C TRP A 580 -10.72 10.19 25.83
N GLN A 581 -12.04 10.36 25.83
CA GLN A 581 -12.93 9.36 25.26
C GLN A 581 -12.72 9.25 23.75
N GLY A 582 -12.42 8.03 23.28
CA GLY A 582 -12.32 7.73 21.86
C GLY A 582 -10.99 8.10 21.18
N ILE A 583 -9.99 8.53 21.95
CA ILE A 583 -8.63 8.78 21.47
C ILE A 583 -8.00 7.49 20.92
N LYS A 584 -7.17 7.61 19.88
CA LYS A 584 -6.65 6.42 19.18
C LYS A 584 -5.14 6.39 18.98
N GLU A 585 -4.52 7.55 18.81
CA GLU A 585 -3.08 7.64 18.57
C GLU A 585 -2.45 8.66 19.50
N LEU A 586 -1.35 8.25 20.13
CA LEU A 586 -0.45 9.12 20.88
C LEU A 586 0.88 9.25 20.13
N ARG A 587 1.41 10.46 20.05
CA ARG A 587 2.65 10.76 19.33
C ARG A 587 3.61 11.57 20.19
N LEU A 588 4.90 11.26 20.08
CA LEU A 588 5.99 12.01 20.68
C LEU A 588 6.94 12.46 19.57
N GLY A 589 7.20 13.76 19.48
CA GLY A 589 8.07 14.33 18.45
C GLY A 589 8.60 15.70 18.81
N SER A 590 9.57 16.18 18.02
CA SER A 590 10.11 17.54 18.18
C SER A 590 9.23 18.59 17.52
N GLN A 591 8.44 18.20 16.51
CA GLN A 591 7.58 19.07 15.73
C GLN A 591 6.35 18.30 15.26
N GLU A 592 5.20 18.98 15.19
CA GLU A 592 3.96 18.44 14.62
C GLU A 592 3.28 19.50 13.74
N THR A 593 2.65 19.08 12.65
CA THR A 593 1.81 19.95 11.81
C THR A 593 0.37 19.48 11.88
N LEU A 594 -0.48 20.23 12.59
CA LEU A 594 -1.92 20.00 12.63
C LEU A 594 -2.60 20.71 11.46
N ARG A 595 -3.42 19.97 10.71
CA ARG A 595 -4.12 20.49 9.54
C ARG A 595 -5.60 20.74 9.87
N PRO A 596 -6.18 21.86 9.42
CA PRO A 596 -7.62 22.07 9.49
C PRO A 596 -8.39 21.00 8.73
N LYS A 597 -9.70 20.90 9.00
CA LYS A 597 -10.58 19.97 8.28
C LYS A 597 -10.52 20.26 6.78
N ARG A 598 -10.63 19.21 5.97
CA ARG A 598 -10.63 19.34 4.51
C ARG A 598 -11.74 20.30 4.06
N GLY A 599 -11.37 21.35 3.32
CA GLY A 599 -12.29 22.41 2.88
C GLY A 599 -12.21 23.70 3.71
N ASP A 600 -11.52 23.66 4.85
CA ASP A 600 -11.20 24.86 5.62
C ASP A 600 -9.99 25.61 4.99
N THR A 601 -10.06 26.94 4.98
CA THR A 601 -9.03 27.85 4.43
C THR A 601 -8.00 28.26 5.46
N ASN A 602 -8.18 27.86 6.73
CA ASN A 602 -7.23 28.10 7.80
C ASN A 602 -5.83 27.54 7.47
N LYS A 603 -4.80 28.21 7.97
CA LYS A 603 -3.42 27.74 7.82
C LYS A 603 -3.16 26.54 8.74
N PRO A 604 -2.31 25.59 8.36
CA PRO A 604 -1.83 24.56 9.27
C PRO A 604 -1.16 25.17 10.51
N LEU A 605 -1.44 24.61 11.68
CA LEU A 605 -0.76 24.95 12.92
C LEU A 605 0.52 24.09 13.02
N ILE A 606 1.67 24.74 13.16
CA ILE A 606 2.96 24.08 13.36
C ILE A 606 3.36 24.31 14.82
N LEU A 607 3.63 23.22 15.54
CA LEU A 607 4.11 23.22 16.92
C LEU A 607 5.49 22.60 16.96
N GLY A 608 6.33 23.05 17.88
CA GLY A 608 7.68 22.58 18.11
C GLY A 608 8.71 23.15 17.15
N GLY A 609 9.77 22.39 16.88
CA GLY A 609 10.86 22.77 15.99
C GLY A 609 11.93 21.69 15.81
N ALA A 610 13.05 22.06 15.21
CA ALA A 610 14.20 21.17 15.06
C ALA A 610 14.78 20.79 16.44
N TRP A 611 15.01 19.49 16.65
CA TRP A 611 15.60 18.99 17.88
C TRP A 611 17.11 19.24 17.91
N GLN A 612 17.62 19.77 19.03
CA GLN A 612 19.04 20.05 19.24
C GLN A 612 19.65 19.00 20.18
N GLY A 613 20.85 18.53 19.82
CA GLY A 613 21.60 17.53 20.59
C GLY A 613 21.10 16.10 20.38
N THR A 614 21.48 15.20 21.27
CA THR A 614 21.10 13.78 21.21
C THR A 614 19.60 13.57 21.43
N LYS A 615 19.07 12.43 20.96
CA LYS A 615 17.67 12.05 21.18
C LYS A 615 17.25 12.12 22.67
N PRO A 616 16.00 12.50 22.97
CA PRO A 616 15.50 12.51 24.34
C PRO A 616 15.44 11.10 24.92
N ARG A 617 15.41 11.03 26.24
CA ARG A 617 15.04 9.82 26.99
C ARG A 617 13.70 10.05 27.66
N PHE A 618 12.88 9.00 27.68
CA PHE A 618 11.56 9.01 28.29
C PHE A 618 11.49 7.97 29.40
N ARG A 619 10.59 8.19 30.37
CA ARG A 619 10.13 7.17 31.32
C ARG A 619 8.73 7.52 31.84
N ASN A 620 8.03 6.52 32.38
CA ASN A 620 6.78 6.72 33.13
C ASN A 620 5.68 7.51 32.40
N LEU A 621 5.36 7.16 31.15
CA LEU A 621 4.16 7.65 30.48
C LEU A 621 2.92 6.98 31.10
N ARG A 622 2.06 7.77 31.74
CA ARG A 622 0.94 7.24 32.53
C ARG A 622 -0.23 8.19 32.67
N TRP A 623 -1.38 7.64 33.02
CA TRP A 623 -2.52 8.39 33.53
C TRP A 623 -2.33 8.69 35.02
N ILE A 624 -2.57 9.95 35.39
CA ILE A 624 -2.76 10.39 36.78
C ILE A 624 -4.25 10.67 36.95
N PRO A 625 -5.00 9.80 37.67
CA PRO A 625 -6.39 10.09 38.00
C PRO A 625 -6.47 11.40 38.79
N GLU A 626 -7.49 12.19 38.51
CA GLU A 626 -7.86 13.25 39.44
C GLU A 626 -8.33 12.55 40.73
N LYS A 627 -7.74 12.90 41.89
CA LYS A 627 -8.29 12.41 43.16
C LYS A 627 -9.74 12.85 43.20
N ALA A 628 -10.67 11.95 43.53
CA ALA A 628 -12.05 12.32 43.83
C ALA A 628 -12.00 13.31 45.01
N GLY A 629 -11.96 14.60 44.69
CA GLY A 629 -12.02 15.67 45.65
C GLY A 629 -13.38 15.56 46.32
N HIS A 630 -13.36 15.50 47.65
CA HIS A 630 -14.53 15.71 48.47
C HIS A 630 -15.30 16.91 47.91
N SER A 631 -16.58 16.72 47.62
CA SER A 631 -17.47 17.84 47.29
C SER A 631 -17.37 18.85 48.43
N VAL A 632 -16.77 20.00 48.17
CA VAL A 632 -16.76 21.17 49.06
C VAL A 632 -18.12 21.87 48.98
N ASP A 633 -19.21 21.09 48.97
CA ASP A 633 -20.60 21.55 48.88
C ASP A 633 -21.47 21.00 50.04
N ALA A 634 -20.86 20.42 51.09
CA ALA A 634 -21.58 19.90 52.26
C ALA A 634 -21.31 20.62 53.58
N GLU A 635 -20.58 21.75 53.60
CA GLU A 635 -20.32 22.55 54.82
C GLU A 635 -20.87 23.99 54.78
N LEU A 636 -21.89 24.25 53.95
CA LEU A 636 -22.64 25.52 53.96
C LEU A 636 -24.16 25.34 54.11
N GLN A 637 -24.60 24.32 54.85
CA GLN A 637 -26.01 24.19 55.26
C GLN A 637 -26.23 23.87 56.75
N ASN A 638 -25.24 24.07 57.62
CA ASN A 638 -25.45 24.11 59.07
C ASN A 638 -24.65 25.26 59.67
N GLY A 639 -25.21 26.48 59.62
CA GLY A 639 -24.50 27.66 60.12
C GLY A 639 -25.22 28.99 60.03
N LYS A 640 -26.55 29.04 60.25
CA LYS A 640 -27.32 30.08 60.97
C LYS A 640 -28.81 29.98 60.68
#